data_AF-Q2H6C2-F1
#
_entry.id   AF-Q2H6C2-F1
#
_cell.length_a   1.000
_cell.length_b   1.000
_cell.length_c   1.000
_cell.angle_alpha   90.00
_cell.angle_beta   90.00
_cell.angle_gamma   90.00
#
_symmetry.space_group_name_H-M   'P 1'
#
loop_
_entity.id
_entity.type
_entity.pdbx_description
1 polymer ?
#
loop_
_entity_poly.entity_id
_entity_poly.type
_entity_poly.pdbx_seq_one_letter_code
_entity_poly.pdbx_strand_id
1 'polypeptide(L)'
;MTRILCVAEKPSISKAVAGHLSGGQYQTNNTRNTYIKNYTFDYDFGPPWGHCSVTMTAVKGHLTTVEFPSDYKQWEYPPPDRLFDAPVLTVIPPDNKSIAKNIEDQARRARWACHLDRFAIEKGETHRKARSGLPRGKGNSNIQIKRARFSNIEKSQVDAVSARIELDLRIGYAFTRFLTLNLRPLGGPLSKLTLSYGSCQFPTLGFVVDRYFRVKNFVPETFWGIKMMHERDDIKVNFNWSRHRLFDRMSVVIFYERCLAARTAKVTKVQEKPTKKWKPLPLTTVEMQKMATRFLRMTGQQAMTVAEKLYNKGFISYPRTETDRFDKGMDLRALVRKQTQDNRWGAFAQNLVDGGFQQPRQGRHDDKAHPPIHPITYAAAGALDDSERRVYELVAYGDEAFHAHGVIVLARNYLDVYPYENWTGTAQLPRLHASASASSPPRPCSTEGKTGPPGYLTEADLIALMDANGIGTDATMAEHIEKIQERQYARTVERGGGGGGGNGDGDGDEPEAAPAAARGGGRGRGRGRGGRGGGARGGGRGGAGAGRGGVREFIPTSLGVALIEGFDRMRFETSLGKPFLRKEMELKMKAICDGRTTKQAVLHESLSEYRQVYDQSRAELNILKAGTNAGRSRVVGERDVMWIGGGADRWTGTRSSQGRQSIDRMACERMAGRGARGDR
;
A
#
# COMPACT_ATOMS: atom_id res chain seq x y z
N MET A 1 22.95 -21.05 -40.25
CA MET A 1 22.98 -20.73 -38.81
C MET A 1 21.55 -20.69 -38.26
N THR A 2 21.27 -21.36 -37.15
CA THR A 2 19.93 -21.39 -36.55
C THR A 2 19.59 -20.03 -35.95
N ARG A 3 18.42 -19.47 -36.31
CA ARG A 3 17.94 -18.19 -35.75
C ARG A 3 17.03 -18.41 -34.55
N ILE A 4 17.28 -17.68 -33.48
CA ILE A 4 16.52 -17.72 -32.22
C ILE A 4 15.97 -16.33 -31.93
N LEU A 5 14.67 -16.23 -31.68
CA LEU A 5 14.02 -15.01 -31.22
C LEU A 5 13.91 -15.05 -29.69
N CYS A 6 14.45 -14.05 -29.00
CA CYS A 6 14.28 -13.87 -27.57
C CYS A 6 13.39 -12.65 -27.27
N VAL A 7 12.40 -12.76 -26.38
CA VAL A 7 11.50 -11.64 -26.05
C VAL A 7 11.46 -11.38 -24.54
N ALA A 8 11.80 -10.16 -24.12
CA ALA A 8 11.74 -9.66 -22.74
C ALA A 8 10.47 -8.87 -22.43
N GLU A 9 10.13 -8.70 -21.15
CA GLU A 9 8.97 -7.90 -20.69
C GLU A 9 9.11 -6.39 -20.94
N LYS A 10 10.35 -5.89 -20.83
CA LYS A 10 10.68 -4.46 -20.87
C LYS A 10 11.92 -4.23 -21.75
N PRO A 11 12.01 -3.07 -22.44
CA PRO A 11 13.18 -2.73 -23.28
C PRO A 11 14.51 -2.70 -22.53
N SER A 12 14.48 -2.33 -21.24
CA SER A 12 15.68 -2.32 -20.39
C SER A 12 16.22 -3.72 -20.17
N ILE A 13 15.34 -4.70 -19.95
CA ILE A 13 15.70 -6.09 -19.71
C ILE A 13 16.28 -6.71 -20.98
N SER A 14 15.66 -6.49 -22.15
CA SER A 14 16.22 -7.02 -23.41
C SER A 14 17.61 -6.48 -23.70
N LYS A 15 17.86 -5.19 -23.44
CA LYS A 15 19.21 -4.61 -23.58
C LYS A 15 20.20 -5.22 -22.60
N ALA A 16 19.83 -5.35 -21.33
CA ALA A 16 20.70 -5.92 -20.31
C ALA A 16 21.06 -7.37 -20.65
N VAL A 17 20.08 -8.22 -20.96
CA VAL A 17 20.31 -9.64 -21.28
C VAL A 17 21.12 -9.79 -22.55
N ALA A 18 20.85 -8.99 -23.59
CA ALA A 18 21.67 -8.99 -24.80
C ALA A 18 23.14 -8.66 -24.48
N GLY A 19 23.39 -7.61 -23.67
CA GLY A 19 24.73 -7.22 -23.26
C GLY A 19 25.47 -8.31 -22.47
N HIS A 20 24.79 -9.04 -21.58
CA HIS A 20 25.41 -10.11 -20.81
C HIS A 20 25.73 -11.33 -21.67
N LEU A 21 24.77 -11.80 -22.48
CA LEU A 21 24.95 -13.00 -23.30
C LEU A 21 25.99 -12.78 -24.41
N SER A 22 26.03 -11.57 -24.98
CA SER A 22 26.96 -11.27 -26.08
C SER A 22 28.34 -10.79 -25.61
N GLY A 23 28.60 -10.73 -24.29
CA GLY A 23 29.82 -10.10 -23.75
C GLY A 23 29.98 -8.63 -24.19
N GLY A 24 28.86 -7.92 -24.40
CA GLY A 24 28.83 -6.55 -24.92
C GLY A 24 28.86 -6.42 -26.45
N GLN A 25 29.10 -7.50 -27.20
CA GLN A 25 29.18 -7.49 -28.66
C GLN A 25 27.82 -7.81 -29.32
N TYR A 26 26.94 -6.80 -29.49
CA TYR A 26 25.66 -6.96 -30.19
C TYR A 26 25.40 -5.82 -31.18
N GLN A 27 24.66 -6.11 -32.25
CA GLN A 27 24.17 -5.12 -33.19
C GLN A 27 22.78 -4.64 -32.79
N THR A 28 22.54 -3.31 -32.82
CA THR A 28 21.24 -2.72 -32.48
C THR A 28 20.49 -2.33 -33.75
N ASN A 29 19.32 -2.91 -33.95
CA ASN A 29 18.42 -2.61 -35.05
C ASN A 29 17.18 -1.88 -34.54
N ASN A 30 16.84 -0.76 -35.20
CA ASN A 30 15.62 0.00 -34.90
C ASN A 30 14.37 -0.75 -35.37
N THR A 31 13.28 -0.62 -34.63
CA THR A 31 11.96 -1.12 -35.03
C THR A 31 11.02 0.04 -35.38
N ARG A 32 9.81 -0.27 -35.84
CA ARG A 32 8.75 0.73 -36.07
C ARG A 32 8.26 1.39 -34.77
N ASN A 33 8.56 0.79 -33.62
CA ASN A 33 8.27 1.39 -32.32
C ASN A 33 9.51 2.12 -31.81
N THR A 34 9.34 3.38 -31.37
CA THR A 34 10.43 4.24 -30.90
C THR A 34 11.22 3.61 -29.74
N TYR A 35 10.53 2.89 -28.85
CA TYR A 35 11.08 2.38 -27.60
C TYR A 35 11.58 0.93 -27.68
N ILE A 36 11.14 0.16 -28.68
CA ILE A 36 11.56 -1.25 -28.84
C ILE A 36 12.67 -1.33 -29.87
N LYS A 37 13.75 -2.02 -29.51
CA LYS A 37 14.90 -2.32 -30.37
C LYS A 37 15.08 -3.83 -30.50
N ASN A 38 15.71 -4.25 -31.59
CA ASN A 38 16.14 -5.64 -31.79
C ASN A 38 17.65 -5.70 -31.65
N TYR A 39 18.15 -6.46 -30.68
CA TYR A 39 19.58 -6.67 -30.45
C TYR A 39 19.97 -8.02 -31.04
N THR A 40 20.85 -8.03 -32.05
CA THR A 40 21.29 -9.24 -32.73
C THR A 40 22.73 -9.59 -32.37
N PHE A 41 22.96 -10.83 -31.97
CA PHE A 41 24.28 -11.34 -31.58
C PHE A 41 24.34 -12.86 -31.80
N ASP A 42 25.55 -13.42 -31.88
CA ASP A 42 25.73 -14.86 -31.95
C ASP A 42 26.03 -15.43 -30.55
N TYR A 43 25.45 -16.58 -30.25
CA TYR A 43 25.60 -17.25 -28.95
C TYR A 43 25.59 -18.76 -29.12
N ASP A 44 26.46 -19.45 -28.38
CA ASP A 44 26.47 -20.91 -28.33
C ASP A 44 25.60 -21.40 -27.17
N PHE A 45 24.51 -22.10 -27.50
CA PHE A 45 23.62 -22.70 -26.51
C PHE A 45 24.07 -24.10 -26.07
N GLY A 46 25.18 -24.61 -26.61
CA GLY A 46 25.66 -25.97 -26.38
C GLY A 46 24.76 -27.04 -27.02
N PRO A 47 25.11 -28.32 -26.90
CA PRO A 47 24.31 -29.42 -27.46
C PRO A 47 22.91 -29.46 -26.84
N PRO A 48 21.84 -29.70 -27.63
CA PRO A 48 21.84 -30.09 -29.04
C PRO A 48 21.81 -28.92 -30.05
N TRP A 49 21.90 -27.66 -29.61
CA TRP A 49 21.60 -26.49 -30.43
C TRP A 49 22.83 -25.83 -31.08
N GLY A 50 23.96 -25.83 -30.39
CA GLY A 50 25.22 -25.23 -30.85
C GLY A 50 25.12 -23.72 -31.11
N HIS A 51 25.98 -23.23 -32.01
CA HIS A 51 26.05 -21.82 -32.39
C HIS A 51 24.78 -21.33 -33.11
N CYS A 52 24.12 -20.35 -32.50
CA CYS A 52 22.89 -19.76 -32.99
C CYS A 52 23.02 -18.23 -33.13
N SER A 53 22.29 -17.67 -34.10
CA SER A 53 22.12 -16.23 -34.23
C SER A 53 20.86 -15.80 -33.48
N VAL A 54 21.02 -14.96 -32.45
CA VAL A 54 19.97 -14.56 -31.52
C VAL A 54 19.49 -13.15 -31.86
N THR A 55 18.18 -12.98 -32.00
CA THR A 55 17.51 -11.68 -32.01
C THR A 55 16.79 -11.47 -30.69
N MET A 56 17.32 -10.61 -29.83
CA MET A 56 16.71 -10.21 -28.56
C MET A 56 15.85 -8.95 -28.74
N THR A 57 14.56 -9.03 -28.40
CA THR A 57 13.60 -7.93 -28.45
C THR A 57 12.78 -7.85 -27.16
N ALA A 58 11.82 -6.94 -27.06
CA ALA A 58 10.98 -6.77 -25.88
C ALA A 58 9.53 -6.39 -26.20
N VAL A 59 8.64 -6.64 -25.23
CA VAL A 59 7.33 -6.00 -25.11
C VAL A 59 7.39 -4.79 -24.17
N LYS A 60 6.24 -4.16 -23.90
CA LYS A 60 6.09 -3.06 -22.95
C LYS A 60 4.94 -3.39 -21.99
N GLY A 61 5.19 -4.32 -21.07
CA GLY A 61 4.14 -4.89 -20.21
C GLY A 61 3.22 -5.84 -20.99
N HIS A 62 1.92 -5.89 -20.64
CA HIS A 62 0.96 -6.77 -21.30
C HIS A 62 0.79 -6.41 -22.78
N LEU A 63 1.03 -7.39 -23.67
CA LEU A 63 0.84 -7.21 -25.12
C LEU A 63 -0.65 -7.15 -25.49
N THR A 64 -1.50 -7.86 -24.76
CA THR A 64 -2.93 -8.05 -25.00
C THR A 64 -3.77 -7.53 -23.85
N THR A 65 -5.02 -7.19 -24.15
CA THR A 65 -6.07 -6.87 -23.18
C THR A 65 -7.29 -7.77 -23.44
N VAL A 66 -8.09 -8.00 -22.40
CA VAL A 66 -9.37 -8.70 -22.52
C VAL A 66 -10.47 -7.64 -22.51
N GLU A 67 -11.34 -7.67 -23.52
CA GLU A 67 -12.42 -6.70 -23.70
C GLU A 67 -13.72 -7.42 -24.12
N PHE A 68 -14.86 -6.79 -23.87
CA PHE A 68 -16.12 -7.23 -24.47
C PHE A 68 -16.20 -6.85 -25.96
N PRO A 69 -16.94 -7.61 -26.78
CA PRO A 69 -17.25 -7.25 -28.17
C PRO A 69 -17.91 -5.88 -28.29
N SER A 70 -17.89 -5.32 -29.51
CA SER A 70 -18.52 -4.03 -29.84
C SER A 70 -19.95 -3.90 -29.33
N ASP A 71 -20.71 -4.98 -29.42
CA ASP A 71 -22.13 -5.03 -29.11
C ASP A 71 -22.41 -4.84 -27.62
N TYR A 72 -21.40 -5.04 -26.77
CA TYR A 72 -21.46 -4.88 -25.32
C TYR A 72 -20.77 -3.59 -24.85
N LYS A 73 -20.25 -2.74 -25.75
CA LYS A 73 -19.56 -1.49 -25.37
C LYS A 73 -20.53 -0.39 -24.90
N GLN A 74 -21.76 -0.38 -25.41
CA GLN A 74 -22.78 0.55 -24.96
C GLN A 74 -23.18 0.25 -23.51
N TRP A 75 -23.48 1.29 -22.73
CA TRP A 75 -23.72 1.15 -21.29
C TRP A 75 -25.12 0.61 -20.98
N GLU A 76 -26.12 1.07 -21.73
CA GLU A 76 -27.54 0.82 -21.46
C GLU A 76 -28.02 -0.51 -22.02
N TYR A 77 -27.49 -0.93 -23.18
CA TYR A 77 -27.88 -2.17 -23.85
C TYR A 77 -26.65 -2.92 -24.41
N PRO A 78 -26.58 -4.26 -24.27
CA PRO A 78 -27.44 -5.11 -23.46
C PRO A 78 -27.35 -4.76 -21.96
N PRO A 79 -28.36 -5.09 -21.14
CA PRO A 79 -28.41 -4.67 -19.75
C PRO A 79 -27.25 -5.28 -18.95
N PRO A 80 -26.81 -4.65 -17.84
CA PRO A 80 -25.52 -4.99 -17.23
C PRO A 80 -25.40 -6.42 -16.70
N ASP A 81 -26.52 -7.09 -16.37
CA ASP A 81 -26.56 -8.50 -15.98
C ASP A 81 -26.08 -9.46 -17.07
N ARG A 82 -26.20 -9.08 -18.35
CA ARG A 82 -25.73 -9.88 -19.49
C ARG A 82 -24.21 -9.95 -19.57
N LEU A 83 -23.49 -9.04 -18.90
CA LEU A 83 -22.02 -9.03 -18.91
C LEU A 83 -21.41 -10.21 -18.14
N PHE A 84 -22.16 -10.85 -17.24
CA PHE A 84 -21.73 -12.09 -16.58
C PHE A 84 -21.54 -13.24 -17.59
N ASP A 85 -22.39 -13.32 -18.61
CA ASP A 85 -22.37 -14.41 -19.62
C ASP A 85 -21.75 -13.98 -20.95
N ALA A 86 -21.50 -12.68 -21.15
CA ALA A 86 -21.03 -12.14 -22.42
C ALA A 86 -19.70 -12.80 -22.86
N PRO A 87 -19.49 -13.06 -24.16
CA PRO A 87 -18.19 -13.53 -24.63
C PRO A 87 -17.13 -12.45 -24.42
N VAL A 88 -15.90 -12.86 -24.12
CA VAL A 88 -14.75 -11.96 -23.99
C VAL A 88 -13.76 -12.19 -25.13
N LEU A 89 -13.14 -11.11 -25.61
CA LEU A 89 -12.19 -11.13 -26.72
C LEU A 89 -10.82 -10.65 -26.23
N THR A 90 -9.78 -11.38 -26.62
CA THR A 90 -8.39 -10.97 -26.37
C THR A 90 -7.87 -10.16 -27.55
N VAL A 91 -7.74 -8.85 -27.35
CA VAL A 91 -7.34 -7.90 -28.38
C VAL A 91 -5.93 -7.36 -28.13
N ILE A 92 -5.29 -6.85 -29.19
CA ILE A 92 -4.01 -6.13 -29.08
C ILE A 92 -4.32 -4.64 -29.14
N PRO A 93 -4.03 -3.88 -28.07
CA PRO A 93 -4.22 -2.43 -28.06
C PRO A 93 -3.50 -1.76 -29.24
N PRO A 94 -4.03 -0.65 -29.79
CA PRO A 94 -3.42 0.07 -30.91
C PRO A 94 -1.92 0.36 -30.73
N ASP A 95 -1.54 0.79 -29.52
CA ASP A 95 -0.16 1.15 -29.16
C ASP A 95 0.80 -0.05 -29.26
N ASN A 96 0.28 -1.25 -29.02
CA ASN A 96 1.03 -2.50 -29.02
C ASN A 96 1.08 -3.19 -30.39
N LYS A 97 0.30 -2.73 -31.39
CA LYS A 97 0.28 -3.36 -32.72
C LYS A 97 1.64 -3.33 -33.41
N SER A 98 2.39 -2.24 -33.24
CA SER A 98 3.74 -2.10 -33.79
C SER A 98 4.72 -3.14 -33.20
N ILE A 99 4.61 -3.39 -31.89
CA ILE A 99 5.40 -4.36 -31.14
C ILE A 99 5.03 -5.78 -31.57
N ALA A 100 3.74 -6.09 -31.63
CA ALA A 100 3.24 -7.39 -32.07
C ALA A 100 3.69 -7.73 -33.49
N LYS A 101 3.65 -6.76 -34.40
CA LYS A 101 4.12 -6.94 -35.78
C LYS A 101 5.64 -7.17 -35.86
N ASN A 102 6.42 -6.47 -35.03
CA ASN A 102 7.86 -6.73 -34.95
C ASN A 102 8.15 -8.17 -34.48
N ILE A 103 7.46 -8.63 -33.44
CA ILE A 103 7.60 -10.02 -32.95
C ILE A 103 7.19 -11.01 -34.04
N GLU A 104 6.09 -10.76 -34.76
CA GLU A 104 5.65 -11.58 -35.89
C GLU A 104 6.70 -11.65 -37.01
N ASP A 105 7.28 -10.50 -37.38
CA ASP A 105 8.31 -10.40 -38.42
C ASP A 105 9.59 -11.17 -38.05
N GLN A 106 10.02 -11.09 -36.79
CA GLN A 106 11.18 -11.84 -36.31
C GLN A 106 10.89 -13.34 -36.17
N ALA A 107 9.69 -13.70 -35.67
CA ALA A 107 9.28 -15.08 -35.49
C ALA A 107 9.19 -15.85 -36.81
N ARG A 108 8.81 -15.19 -37.90
CA ARG A 108 8.80 -15.79 -39.25
C ARG A 108 10.17 -16.36 -39.65
N ARG A 109 11.25 -15.74 -39.21
CA ARG A 109 12.64 -16.08 -39.58
C ARG A 109 13.33 -16.93 -38.53
N ALA A 110 12.69 -17.17 -37.39
CA ALA A 110 13.23 -17.92 -36.29
C ALA A 110 12.82 -19.39 -36.36
N ARG A 111 13.75 -20.28 -36.02
CA ARG A 111 13.47 -21.71 -35.81
C ARG A 111 13.00 -21.96 -34.37
N TRP A 112 13.38 -21.06 -33.45
CA TRP A 112 13.07 -21.11 -32.02
C TRP A 112 12.64 -19.75 -31.49
N ALA A 113 11.74 -19.74 -30.53
CA ALA A 113 11.44 -18.56 -29.71
C ALA A 113 11.71 -18.87 -28.23
N CYS A 114 12.56 -18.08 -27.58
CA CYS A 114 12.85 -18.14 -26.16
C CYS A 114 12.23 -16.93 -25.44
N HIS A 115 11.39 -17.17 -24.43
CA HIS A 115 10.76 -16.09 -23.68
C HIS A 115 11.44 -15.87 -22.34
N LEU A 116 11.65 -14.59 -22.00
CA LEU A 116 12.19 -14.17 -20.71
C LEU A 116 11.07 -13.77 -19.71
N ASP A 117 9.79 -13.69 -20.10
CA ASP A 117 8.69 -13.26 -19.21
C ASP A 117 7.27 -13.86 -19.48
N ARG A 118 6.43 -13.78 -18.43
CA ARG A 118 5.06 -14.23 -18.08
C ARG A 118 3.98 -14.10 -19.16
N PHE A 119 3.99 -13.10 -20.05
CA PHE A 119 2.82 -12.79 -20.92
C PHE A 119 2.91 -13.22 -22.39
N ALA A 120 4.08 -13.60 -22.88
CA ALA A 120 4.23 -13.97 -24.29
C ALA A 120 3.64 -15.36 -24.63
N ILE A 121 3.27 -16.15 -23.61
CA ILE A 121 2.80 -17.53 -23.72
C ILE A 121 1.45 -17.63 -24.46
N GLU A 122 0.54 -16.67 -24.31
CA GLU A 122 -0.82 -16.88 -24.84
C GLU A 122 -0.85 -16.86 -26.39
N LYS A 123 0.07 -16.17 -27.08
CA LYS A 123 0.07 -15.98 -28.55
C LYS A 123 1.07 -16.80 -29.36
N GLY A 124 2.04 -17.43 -28.70
CA GLY A 124 2.68 -18.61 -29.29
C GLY A 124 1.66 -19.71 -29.57
N GLU A 125 0.71 -19.91 -28.63
CA GLU A 125 -0.44 -20.81 -28.81
C GLU A 125 -1.66 -20.19 -29.51
N THR A 126 -1.95 -18.88 -29.39
CA THR A 126 -3.06 -18.26 -30.18
C THR A 126 -2.75 -18.03 -31.66
N HIS A 127 -1.52 -18.27 -32.14
CA HIS A 127 -1.32 -18.54 -33.57
C HIS A 127 -2.00 -19.85 -34.02
N ARG A 128 -2.36 -20.74 -33.08
CA ARG A 128 -3.14 -21.96 -33.33
C ARG A 128 -4.65 -21.78 -33.13
N LYS A 129 -5.11 -20.93 -32.20
CA LYS A 129 -6.54 -20.83 -31.81
C LYS A 129 -7.26 -19.48 -32.08
N ALA A 130 -6.60 -18.36 -32.35
CA ALA A 130 -7.27 -17.09 -32.71
C ALA A 130 -7.51 -16.98 -34.22
N ARG A 131 -8.07 -18.02 -34.83
CA ARG A 131 -8.07 -18.22 -36.28
C ARG A 131 -9.45 -18.64 -36.84
N SER A 132 -10.51 -17.98 -36.37
CA SER A 132 -11.86 -18.09 -36.94
C SER A 132 -12.27 -16.89 -37.82
N GLY A 133 -11.36 -15.96 -38.18
CA GLY A 133 -11.78 -14.79 -38.96
C GLY A 133 -10.71 -13.97 -39.71
N LEU A 134 -9.47 -14.45 -39.87
CA LEU A 134 -8.45 -13.76 -40.69
C LEU A 134 -7.79 -14.73 -41.70
N PRO A 135 -7.41 -14.26 -42.91
CA PRO A 135 -6.99 -15.11 -44.01
C PRO A 135 -5.82 -16.03 -43.65
N ARG A 136 -5.87 -17.27 -44.15
CA ARG A 136 -4.79 -18.27 -44.06
C ARG A 136 -3.43 -17.67 -44.48
N GLY A 137 -2.52 -17.51 -43.52
CA GLY A 137 -1.06 -17.63 -43.75
C GLY A 137 -0.21 -16.57 -43.07
N LYS A 138 1.05 -16.93 -42.77
CA LYS A 138 2.22 -16.08 -42.42
C LYS A 138 2.82 -16.18 -40.99
N GLY A 139 2.94 -17.38 -40.43
CA GLY A 139 3.88 -17.68 -39.33
C GLY A 139 4.46 -19.09 -39.50
N ASN A 140 5.72 -19.32 -39.08
CA ASN A 140 6.36 -20.63 -39.15
C ASN A 140 5.67 -21.59 -38.18
N SER A 141 4.87 -22.53 -38.68
CA SER A 141 4.11 -23.50 -37.87
C SER A 141 4.98 -24.50 -37.11
N ASN A 142 6.28 -24.58 -37.46
CA ASN A 142 7.24 -25.50 -36.85
C ASN A 142 8.17 -24.80 -35.84
N ILE A 143 7.86 -23.56 -35.43
CA ILE A 143 8.66 -22.85 -34.44
C ILE A 143 8.59 -23.56 -33.07
N GLN A 144 9.75 -23.89 -32.51
CA GLN A 144 9.80 -24.49 -31.17
C GLN A 144 9.86 -23.39 -30.11
N ILE A 145 8.90 -23.41 -29.17
CA ILE A 145 8.83 -22.47 -28.07
C ILE A 145 9.59 -23.05 -26.88
N LYS A 146 10.57 -22.29 -26.38
CA LYS A 146 11.32 -22.59 -25.16
C LYS A 146 11.20 -21.41 -24.20
N ARG A 147 11.42 -21.65 -22.91
CA ARG A 147 11.39 -20.62 -21.88
C ARG A 147 12.72 -20.63 -21.15
N ALA A 148 13.40 -19.49 -21.13
CA ALA A 148 14.53 -19.30 -20.26
C ALA A 148 13.99 -19.15 -18.84
N ARG A 149 14.37 -20.07 -17.95
CA ARG A 149 13.93 -20.08 -16.56
C ARG A 149 14.95 -19.34 -15.72
N PHE A 150 14.57 -18.16 -15.24
CA PHE A 150 15.24 -17.49 -14.13
C PHE A 150 14.40 -17.56 -12.85
N SER A 151 13.17 -18.10 -12.97
CA SER A 151 12.22 -18.43 -11.91
C SER A 151 11.06 -19.29 -12.46
N ASN A 152 10.48 -20.15 -11.61
CA ASN A 152 9.50 -21.19 -11.98
C ASN A 152 8.08 -20.60 -12.14
N ILE A 153 7.56 -20.53 -13.37
CA ILE A 153 6.14 -20.22 -13.62
C ILE A 153 5.58 -21.26 -14.59
N GLU A 154 4.56 -21.98 -14.15
CA GLU A 154 3.87 -23.04 -14.89
C GLU A 154 2.60 -22.54 -15.60
N LYS A 155 2.04 -23.37 -16.48
CA LYS A 155 0.81 -23.05 -17.23
C LYS A 155 -0.38 -22.73 -16.31
N SER A 156 -0.48 -23.44 -15.18
CA SER A 156 -1.48 -23.21 -14.14
C SER A 156 -1.51 -21.77 -13.64
N GLN A 157 -0.34 -21.14 -13.47
CA GLN A 157 -0.24 -19.75 -13.01
C GLN A 157 -0.74 -18.76 -14.07
N VAL A 158 -0.55 -19.07 -15.36
CA VAL A 158 -1.10 -18.25 -16.46
C VAL A 158 -2.62 -18.32 -16.47
N ASP A 159 -3.17 -19.52 -16.27
CA ASP A 159 -4.62 -19.74 -16.18
C ASP A 159 -5.25 -18.99 -15.00
N ALA A 160 -4.57 -18.94 -13.84
CA ALA A 160 -5.01 -18.17 -12.69
C ALA A 160 -5.06 -16.66 -12.99
N VAL A 161 -4.00 -16.10 -13.59
CA VAL A 161 -3.99 -14.68 -13.96
C VAL A 161 -5.07 -14.36 -14.99
N SER A 162 -5.27 -15.24 -15.98
CA SER A 162 -6.32 -15.10 -16.98
C SER A 162 -7.72 -15.16 -16.37
N ALA A 163 -7.95 -16.06 -15.41
CA ALA A 163 -9.20 -16.14 -14.65
C ALA A 163 -9.46 -14.84 -13.86
N ARG A 164 -8.45 -14.32 -13.15
CA ARG A 164 -8.55 -13.07 -12.39
C ARG A 164 -8.92 -11.88 -13.27
N ILE A 165 -8.24 -11.71 -14.41
CA ILE A 165 -8.51 -10.63 -15.36
C ILE A 165 -9.97 -10.70 -15.86
N GLU A 166 -10.44 -11.89 -16.18
CA GLU A 166 -11.80 -12.10 -16.69
C GLU A 166 -12.87 -11.86 -15.61
N LEU A 167 -12.65 -12.33 -14.38
CA LEU A 167 -13.54 -12.07 -13.24
C LEU A 167 -13.64 -10.57 -12.94
N ASP A 168 -12.49 -9.89 -12.81
CA ASP A 168 -12.45 -8.47 -12.51
C ASP A 168 -13.07 -7.63 -13.63
N LEU A 169 -12.93 -8.04 -14.90
CA LEU A 169 -13.61 -7.40 -16.03
C LEU A 169 -15.13 -7.55 -15.95
N ARG A 170 -15.63 -8.79 -15.80
CA ARG A 170 -17.07 -9.09 -15.79
C ARG A 170 -17.78 -8.45 -14.60
N ILE A 171 -17.29 -8.73 -13.40
CA ILE A 171 -17.87 -8.23 -12.15
C ILE A 171 -17.74 -6.71 -12.10
N GLY A 172 -16.55 -6.17 -12.43
CA GLY A 172 -16.29 -4.74 -12.42
C GLY A 172 -17.23 -3.97 -13.34
N TYR A 173 -17.36 -4.39 -14.60
CA TYR A 173 -18.24 -3.71 -15.57
C TYR A 173 -19.73 -3.87 -15.21
N ALA A 174 -20.17 -5.06 -14.81
CA ALA A 174 -21.57 -5.30 -14.45
C ALA A 174 -22.02 -4.38 -13.30
N PHE A 175 -21.31 -4.40 -12.17
CA PHE A 175 -21.65 -3.56 -11.03
C PHE A 175 -21.41 -2.06 -11.30
N THR A 176 -20.34 -1.69 -12.02
CA THR A 176 -20.07 -0.28 -12.35
C THR A 176 -21.20 0.32 -13.19
N ARG A 177 -21.66 -0.40 -14.23
CA ARG A 177 -22.79 0.06 -15.05
C ARG A 177 -24.07 0.09 -14.24
N PHE A 178 -24.36 -0.95 -13.45
CA PHE A 178 -25.51 -0.97 -12.56
C PHE A 178 -25.55 0.24 -11.62
N LEU A 179 -24.46 0.52 -10.91
CA LEU A 179 -24.36 1.67 -10.00
C LEU A 179 -24.52 2.99 -10.74
N THR A 180 -23.76 3.17 -11.82
CA THR A 180 -23.73 4.44 -12.54
C THR A 180 -25.09 4.75 -13.19
N LEU A 181 -25.72 3.78 -13.86
CA LEU A 181 -27.02 3.98 -14.51
C LEU A 181 -28.15 4.25 -13.50
N ASN A 182 -28.10 3.62 -12.32
CA ASN A 182 -29.19 3.74 -11.35
C ASN A 182 -29.03 4.89 -10.35
N LEU A 183 -27.81 5.36 -10.08
CA LEU A 183 -27.55 6.41 -9.10
C LEU A 183 -27.31 7.79 -9.74
N ARG A 184 -26.86 7.88 -11.00
CA ARG A 184 -26.77 9.17 -11.73
C ARG A 184 -28.11 9.93 -11.80
N PRO A 185 -29.26 9.26 -12.02
CA PRO A 185 -30.56 9.93 -12.06
C PRO A 185 -30.97 10.60 -10.73
N LEU A 186 -30.33 10.27 -9.61
CA LEU A 186 -30.55 10.96 -8.33
C LEU A 186 -30.03 12.42 -8.34
N GLY A 187 -29.26 12.79 -9.37
CA GLY A 187 -28.81 14.16 -9.61
C GLY A 187 -27.68 14.62 -8.69
N GLY A 188 -27.48 15.94 -8.62
CA GLY A 188 -26.41 16.54 -7.83
C GLY A 188 -25.00 16.14 -8.29
N PRO A 189 -24.03 15.98 -7.37
CA PRO A 189 -22.65 15.62 -7.70
C PRO A 189 -22.51 14.28 -8.45
N LEU A 190 -23.47 13.36 -8.28
CA LEU A 190 -23.44 12.04 -8.91
C LEU A 190 -23.67 12.09 -10.42
N SER A 191 -24.40 13.09 -10.91
CA SER A 191 -24.82 13.19 -12.33
C SER A 191 -23.67 13.14 -13.34
N LYS A 192 -22.45 13.53 -12.94
CA LYS A 192 -21.24 13.57 -13.78
C LYS A 192 -20.22 12.48 -13.45
N LEU A 193 -20.48 11.66 -12.43
CA LEU A 193 -19.52 10.68 -11.93
C LEU A 193 -19.75 9.29 -12.52
N THR A 194 -18.65 8.59 -12.80
CA THR A 194 -18.65 7.15 -13.04
C THR A 194 -18.46 6.44 -11.70
N LEU A 195 -19.50 5.75 -11.24
CA LEU A 195 -19.49 5.01 -9.98
C LEU A 195 -18.96 3.60 -10.23
N SER A 196 -17.65 3.43 -10.07
CA SER A 196 -16.95 2.17 -10.27
C SER A 196 -17.10 1.22 -9.09
N TYR A 197 -17.32 -0.05 -9.41
CA TYR A 197 -17.17 -1.15 -8.48
C TYR A 197 -15.98 -2.02 -8.90
N GLY A 198 -15.25 -2.54 -7.92
CA GLY A 198 -14.21 -3.55 -8.13
C GLY A 198 -14.20 -4.53 -6.97
N SER A 199 -14.11 -5.82 -7.27
CA SER A 199 -14.19 -6.93 -6.30
C SER A 199 -13.20 -6.80 -5.13
N CYS A 200 -12.01 -6.22 -5.35
CA CYS A 200 -11.05 -5.90 -4.28
C CYS A 200 -11.08 -4.43 -3.83
N GLN A 201 -11.44 -3.51 -4.75
CA GLN A 201 -11.52 -2.07 -4.46
C GLN A 201 -12.58 -1.77 -3.39
N PHE A 202 -13.73 -2.43 -3.48
CA PHE A 202 -14.87 -2.19 -2.60
C PHE A 202 -14.63 -2.63 -1.15
N PRO A 203 -14.12 -3.85 -0.84
CA PRO A 203 -13.75 -4.21 0.52
C PRO A 203 -12.56 -3.39 1.07
N THR A 204 -11.64 -2.94 0.22
CA THR A 204 -10.57 -2.01 0.62
C THR A 204 -11.15 -0.70 1.15
N LEU A 205 -12.16 -0.13 0.46
CA LEU A 205 -12.93 1.02 0.95
C LEU A 205 -13.71 0.68 2.24
N GLY A 206 -14.24 -0.54 2.32
CA GLY A 206 -14.93 -1.06 3.51
C GLY A 206 -14.09 -0.96 4.79
N PHE A 207 -12.79 -1.28 4.74
CA PHE A 207 -11.89 -1.10 5.89
C PHE A 207 -11.77 0.35 6.33
N VAL A 208 -11.69 1.29 5.37
CA VAL A 208 -11.59 2.73 5.66
C VAL A 208 -12.88 3.24 6.31
N VAL A 209 -14.04 2.86 5.76
CA VAL A 209 -15.35 3.25 6.30
C VAL A 209 -15.58 2.64 7.69
N ASP A 210 -15.23 1.37 7.89
CA ASP A 210 -15.33 0.69 9.18
C ASP A 210 -14.48 1.40 10.24
N ARG A 211 -13.21 1.72 9.94
CA ARG A 211 -12.37 2.49 10.87
C ARG A 211 -12.94 3.86 11.15
N TYR A 212 -13.43 4.57 10.12
CA TYR A 212 -14.02 5.90 10.28
C TYR A 212 -15.19 5.89 11.28
N PHE A 213 -16.09 4.92 11.18
CA PHE A 213 -17.19 4.80 12.15
C PHE A 213 -16.75 4.32 13.53
N ARG A 214 -15.71 3.48 13.64
CA ARG A 214 -15.12 3.15 14.95
C ARG A 214 -14.55 4.37 15.66
N VAL A 215 -14.00 5.33 14.92
CA VAL A 215 -13.53 6.61 15.47
C VAL A 215 -14.71 7.52 15.82
N LYS A 216 -15.63 7.72 14.88
CA LYS A 216 -16.76 8.65 15.04
C LYS A 216 -17.74 8.23 16.13
N ASN A 217 -18.00 6.94 16.26
CA ASN A 217 -18.94 6.38 17.24
C ASN A 217 -18.24 5.99 18.55
N PHE A 218 -16.94 6.30 18.72
CA PHE A 218 -16.23 6.02 19.95
C PHE A 218 -16.76 6.89 21.08
N VAL A 219 -17.23 6.26 22.15
CA VAL A 219 -17.62 6.96 23.39
C VAL A 219 -16.44 6.84 24.36
N PRO A 220 -15.72 7.93 24.67
CA PRO A 220 -14.58 7.86 25.55
C PRO A 220 -15.03 7.67 27.00
N GLU A 221 -14.44 6.71 27.68
CA GLU A 221 -14.74 6.32 29.06
C GLU A 221 -13.62 6.81 29.98
N THR A 222 -14.01 7.42 31.11
CA THR A 222 -13.07 7.85 32.14
C THR A 222 -12.59 6.65 32.93
N PHE A 223 -11.28 6.60 33.20
CA PHE A 223 -10.67 5.59 34.05
C PHE A 223 -9.75 6.24 35.07
N TRP A 224 -9.54 5.53 36.16
CA TRP A 224 -8.65 5.92 37.23
C TRP A 224 -7.62 4.83 37.47
N GLY A 225 -6.41 5.24 37.84
CA GLY A 225 -5.32 4.34 38.17
C GLY A 225 -4.50 4.91 39.33
N ILE A 226 -3.74 4.04 39.98
CA ILE A 226 -2.78 4.44 41.01
C ILE A 226 -1.39 4.35 40.40
N LYS A 227 -0.59 5.41 40.50
CA LYS A 227 0.84 5.37 40.18
C LYS A 227 1.61 5.58 41.47
N MET A 228 2.66 4.80 41.68
CA MET A 228 3.54 4.96 42.84
C MET A 228 4.92 5.34 42.35
N MET A 229 5.42 6.49 42.81
CA MET A 229 6.78 6.93 42.53
C MET A 229 7.65 6.70 43.77
N HIS A 230 8.81 6.11 43.56
CA HIS A 230 9.82 5.94 44.59
C HIS A 230 11.16 6.46 44.07
N GLU A 231 11.85 7.21 44.93
CA GLU A 231 13.15 7.80 44.65
C GLU A 231 14.20 7.16 45.54
N ARG A 232 15.26 6.64 44.92
CA ARG A 232 16.39 6.00 45.59
C ARG A 232 17.64 6.21 44.75
N ASP A 233 18.75 6.57 45.40
CA ASP A 233 20.04 6.83 44.75
C ASP A 233 19.92 7.84 43.58
N ASP A 234 19.17 8.93 43.80
CA ASP A 234 18.81 9.98 42.80
C ASP A 234 18.08 9.48 41.53
N ILE A 235 17.57 8.25 41.56
CA ILE A 235 16.80 7.66 40.48
C ILE A 235 15.33 7.56 40.88
N LYS A 236 14.47 8.27 40.13
CA LYS A 236 13.02 8.21 40.25
C LYS A 236 12.47 7.05 39.43
N VAL A 237 11.83 6.10 40.11
CA VAL A 237 11.21 4.93 39.49
C VAL A 237 9.70 5.00 39.65
N ASN A 238 8.99 4.85 38.53
CA ASN A 238 7.53 4.74 38.52
C ASN A 238 7.11 3.27 38.52
N PHE A 239 6.35 2.87 39.54
CA PHE A 239 5.73 1.56 39.65
C PHE A 239 4.31 1.62 39.08
N ASN A 240 4.03 0.72 38.13
CA ASN A 240 2.71 0.56 37.55
C ASN A 240 1.84 -0.32 38.44
N TRP A 241 0.58 0.09 38.65
CA TRP A 241 -0.38 -0.71 39.40
C TRP A 241 -0.71 -2.02 38.69
N SER A 242 -0.72 -3.13 39.43
CA SER A 242 -0.98 -4.47 38.89
C SER A 242 -2.37 -4.65 38.29
N ARG A 243 -3.34 -3.84 38.74
CA ARG A 243 -4.71 -3.80 38.18
C ARG A 243 -4.82 -2.89 36.96
N HIS A 244 -3.73 -2.27 36.52
CA HIS A 244 -3.66 -1.26 35.47
C HIS A 244 -4.53 -0.03 35.76
N ARG A 245 -5.83 -0.11 35.45
CA ARG A 245 -6.83 0.95 35.58
C ARG A 245 -8.19 0.36 35.92
N LEU A 246 -9.05 1.12 36.60
CA LEU A 246 -10.45 0.79 36.82
C LEU A 246 -11.35 1.92 36.30
N PHE A 247 -12.57 1.58 35.90
CA PHE A 247 -13.58 2.52 35.40
C PHE A 247 -14.60 2.95 36.47
N ASP A 248 -14.39 2.52 37.72
CA ASP A 248 -15.16 2.98 38.87
C ASP A 248 -14.28 3.81 39.80
N ARG A 249 -14.66 5.07 40.00
CA ARG A 249 -13.90 6.02 40.81
C ARG A 249 -13.86 5.58 42.27
N MET A 250 -14.98 5.11 42.83
CA MET A 250 -15.08 4.78 44.25
C MET A 250 -14.17 3.61 44.63
N SER A 251 -14.10 2.59 43.79
CA SER A 251 -13.17 1.47 43.94
C SER A 251 -11.72 1.94 43.99
N VAL A 252 -11.31 2.85 43.10
CA VAL A 252 -9.92 3.36 43.08
C VAL A 252 -9.63 4.19 44.32
N VAL A 253 -10.58 5.00 44.79
CA VAL A 253 -10.43 5.77 46.04
C VAL A 253 -10.20 4.84 47.23
N ILE A 254 -10.98 3.77 47.38
CA ILE A 254 -10.80 2.78 48.46
C ILE A 254 -9.40 2.14 48.39
N PHE A 255 -8.93 1.77 47.19
CA PHE A 255 -7.58 1.21 47.04
C PHE A 255 -6.49 2.25 47.34
N TYR A 256 -6.70 3.50 46.94
CA TYR A 256 -5.76 4.60 47.16
C TYR A 256 -5.62 4.95 48.65
N GLU A 257 -6.73 5.02 49.39
CA GLU A 257 -6.72 5.23 50.85
C GLU A 257 -5.95 4.12 51.58
N ARG A 258 -6.15 2.85 51.19
CA ARG A 258 -5.38 1.73 51.72
C ARG A 258 -3.88 1.87 51.45
N CYS A 259 -3.49 2.36 50.28
CA CYS A 259 -2.09 2.62 49.94
C CYS A 259 -1.50 3.77 50.79
N LEU A 260 -2.25 4.86 51.01
CA LEU A 260 -1.83 5.96 51.88
C LEU A 260 -1.66 5.52 53.34
N ALA A 261 -2.55 4.67 53.83
CA ALA A 261 -2.49 4.13 55.19
C ALA A 261 -1.28 3.21 55.41
N ALA A 262 -0.88 2.43 54.41
CA ALA A 262 0.22 1.46 54.52
C ALA A 262 1.61 2.09 54.70
N ARG A 263 1.84 3.31 54.17
CA ARG A 263 3.06 4.16 54.28
C ARG A 263 4.40 3.54 53.85
N THR A 264 4.47 2.24 53.59
CA THR A 264 5.68 1.48 53.27
C THR A 264 5.41 0.53 52.12
N ALA A 265 6.43 0.26 51.30
CA ALA A 265 6.39 -0.73 50.23
C ALA A 265 7.43 -1.81 50.48
N LYS A 266 7.02 -3.07 50.30
CA LYS A 266 7.90 -4.25 50.38
C LYS A 266 8.10 -4.84 48.99
N VAL A 267 9.36 -5.04 48.60
CA VAL A 267 9.68 -5.76 47.36
C VAL A 267 9.32 -7.24 47.55
N THR A 268 8.37 -7.73 46.76
CA THR A 268 7.89 -9.12 46.85
C THR A 268 8.65 -10.06 45.91
N LYS A 269 9.09 -9.56 44.75
CA LYS A 269 9.79 -10.35 43.73
C LYS A 269 10.65 -9.44 42.85
N VAL A 270 11.90 -9.85 42.63
CA VAL A 270 12.78 -9.30 41.58
C VAL A 270 13.03 -10.43 40.61
N GLN A 271 12.73 -10.20 39.32
CA GLN A 271 12.94 -11.20 38.29
C GLN A 271 13.69 -10.58 37.11
N GLU A 272 14.91 -11.05 36.89
CA GLU A 272 15.68 -10.76 35.69
C GLU A 272 15.45 -11.90 34.69
N LYS A 273 15.05 -11.55 33.47
CA LYS A 273 14.95 -12.52 32.37
C LYS A 273 15.81 -12.03 31.22
N PRO A 274 16.77 -12.85 30.72
CA PRO A 274 17.44 -12.52 29.48
C PRO A 274 16.40 -12.52 28.35
N THR A 275 16.18 -11.36 27.74
CA THR A 275 15.32 -11.23 26.55
C THR A 275 16.21 -11.21 25.31
N LYS A 276 15.78 -11.88 24.25
CA LYS A 276 16.45 -11.85 22.94
C LYS A 276 15.52 -11.18 21.96
N LYS A 277 16.00 -10.14 21.26
CA LYS A 277 15.32 -9.66 20.07
C LYS A 277 15.84 -10.43 18.86
N TRP A 278 14.92 -10.94 18.06
CA TRP A 278 15.26 -11.69 16.86
C TRP A 278 15.57 -10.74 15.70
N LYS A 279 16.55 -11.10 14.87
CA LYS A 279 16.80 -10.46 13.57
C LYS A 279 15.55 -10.52 12.66
N PRO A 280 15.37 -9.62 11.69
CA PRO A 280 14.21 -9.64 10.80
C PRO A 280 14.11 -10.93 9.99
N LEU A 281 12.90 -11.21 9.51
CA LEU A 281 12.71 -12.17 8.43
C LEU A 281 13.18 -11.55 7.10
N PRO A 282 13.56 -12.37 6.11
CA PRO A 282 13.78 -11.92 4.76
C PRO A 282 12.63 -11.07 4.21
N LEU A 283 12.97 -10.00 3.49
CA LEU A 283 12.03 -8.94 3.11
C LEU A 283 11.05 -9.40 2.02
N THR A 284 9.75 -9.28 2.30
CA THR A 284 8.67 -9.52 1.33
C THR A 284 8.17 -8.20 0.73
N THR A 285 7.33 -8.27 -0.30
CA THR A 285 6.72 -7.06 -0.89
C THR A 285 5.83 -6.30 0.09
N VAL A 286 5.04 -7.03 0.89
CA VAL A 286 4.13 -6.43 1.88
C VAL A 286 4.92 -5.66 2.93
N GLU A 287 5.98 -6.27 3.48
CA GLU A 287 6.83 -5.60 4.47
C GLU A 287 7.57 -4.42 3.87
N MET A 288 8.11 -4.54 2.65
CA MET A 288 8.73 -3.42 1.94
C MET A 288 7.75 -2.24 1.77
N GLN A 289 6.50 -2.48 1.36
CA GLN A 289 5.50 -1.42 1.19
C GLN A 289 5.13 -0.76 2.53
N LYS A 290 4.94 -1.55 3.60
CA LYS A 290 4.67 -1.04 4.95
C LYS A 290 5.83 -0.15 5.44
N MET A 291 7.06 -0.62 5.28
CA MET A 291 8.28 0.10 5.66
C MET A 291 8.47 1.39 4.85
N ALA A 292 8.25 1.35 3.53
CA ALA A 292 8.36 2.53 2.68
C ALA A 292 7.35 3.62 3.06
N THR A 293 6.11 3.24 3.35
CA THR A 293 5.10 4.17 3.87
C THR A 293 5.49 4.74 5.23
N ARG A 294 5.94 3.88 6.15
CA ARG A 294 6.22 4.26 7.54
C ARG A 294 7.48 5.09 7.69
N PHE A 295 8.56 4.76 6.99
CA PHE A 295 9.88 5.38 7.17
C PHE A 295 10.22 6.32 6.02
N LEU A 296 9.86 5.97 4.78
CA LEU A 296 10.20 6.77 3.60
C LEU A 296 9.11 7.77 3.22
N ARG A 297 7.92 7.71 3.83
CA ARG A 297 6.78 8.58 3.47
C ARG A 297 6.37 8.47 1.99
N MET A 298 6.70 7.34 1.36
CA MET A 298 6.30 7.02 -0.01
C MET A 298 5.00 6.22 0.03
N THR A 299 4.10 6.42 -0.92
CA THR A 299 2.97 5.49 -1.06
C THR A 299 3.48 4.10 -1.45
N GLY A 300 2.70 3.05 -1.21
CA GLY A 300 3.03 1.70 -1.64
C GLY A 300 3.28 1.64 -3.14
N GLN A 301 2.51 2.39 -3.94
CA GLN A 301 2.68 2.46 -5.39
C GLN A 301 3.97 3.16 -5.81
N GLN A 302 4.33 4.26 -5.15
CA GLN A 302 5.61 4.94 -5.37
C GLN A 302 6.77 4.01 -5.03
N ALA A 303 6.70 3.31 -3.88
CA ALA A 303 7.71 2.34 -3.46
C ALA A 303 7.87 1.21 -4.48
N MET A 304 6.77 0.63 -4.98
CA MET A 304 6.80 -0.40 -6.02
C MET A 304 7.39 0.09 -7.33
N THR A 305 7.02 1.31 -7.76
CA THR A 305 7.57 1.90 -8.99
C THR A 305 9.07 2.09 -8.90
N VAL A 306 9.57 2.56 -7.75
CA VAL A 306 11.00 2.73 -7.51
C VAL A 306 11.72 1.38 -7.40
N ALA A 307 11.15 0.42 -6.68
CA ALA A 307 11.70 -0.93 -6.57
C ALA A 307 11.80 -1.63 -7.95
N GLU A 308 10.79 -1.48 -8.82
CA GLU A 308 10.85 -1.99 -10.19
C GLU A 308 11.95 -1.33 -11.02
N LYS A 309 12.22 -0.02 -10.84
CA LYS A 309 13.35 0.64 -11.50
C LYS A 309 14.69 0.07 -11.01
N LEU A 310 14.85 -0.13 -9.70
CA LEU A 310 16.05 -0.72 -9.11
C LEU A 310 16.29 -2.15 -9.63
N TYR A 311 15.24 -2.96 -9.73
CA TYR A 311 15.30 -4.30 -10.32
C TYR A 311 15.71 -4.24 -11.81
N ASN A 312 15.10 -3.36 -12.60
CA ASN A 312 15.44 -3.20 -14.02
C ASN A 312 16.89 -2.73 -14.23
N LYS A 313 17.47 -2.03 -13.26
CA LYS A 313 18.88 -1.64 -13.23
C LYS A 313 19.81 -2.75 -12.70
N GLY A 314 19.27 -3.84 -12.17
CA GLY A 314 20.02 -4.98 -11.64
C GLY A 314 20.52 -4.80 -10.19
N PHE A 315 20.00 -3.83 -9.44
CA PHE A 315 20.47 -3.54 -8.08
C PHE A 315 19.82 -4.42 -7.01
N ILE A 316 18.56 -4.80 -7.20
CA ILE A 316 17.80 -5.64 -6.26
C ILE A 316 17.17 -6.84 -6.98
N SER A 317 16.80 -7.88 -6.22
CA SER A 317 15.99 -8.99 -6.71
C SER A 317 14.57 -8.53 -7.06
N TYR A 318 13.78 -9.42 -7.68
CA TYR A 318 12.44 -9.09 -8.14
C TYR A 318 11.54 -8.64 -6.96
N PRO A 319 10.96 -7.42 -6.99
CA PRO A 319 10.35 -6.80 -5.82
C PRO A 319 8.88 -7.22 -5.57
N ARG A 320 8.38 -8.23 -6.29
CA ARG A 320 7.03 -8.79 -6.16
C ARG A 320 7.13 -10.25 -5.75
N THR A 321 7.26 -10.49 -4.44
CA THR A 321 7.44 -11.82 -3.85
C THR A 321 6.80 -11.87 -2.46
N GLU A 322 6.23 -13.04 -2.15
CA GLU A 322 5.70 -13.39 -0.83
C GLU A 322 6.69 -14.26 -0.03
N THR A 323 7.85 -14.57 -0.62
CA THR A 323 8.86 -15.46 -0.03
C THR A 323 9.61 -14.77 1.11
N ASP A 324 9.54 -15.36 2.31
CA ASP A 324 10.20 -14.87 3.54
C ASP A 324 11.33 -15.81 4.00
N ARG A 325 11.94 -16.54 3.05
CA ARG A 325 13.05 -17.47 3.29
C ARG A 325 14.01 -17.51 2.11
N PHE A 326 15.31 -17.63 2.39
CA PHE A 326 16.31 -17.86 1.33
C PHE A 326 16.46 -19.37 1.04
N ASP A 327 16.74 -19.69 -0.21
CA ASP A 327 17.17 -21.04 -0.61
C ASP A 327 18.52 -21.37 0.05
N LYS A 328 18.66 -22.61 0.53
CA LYS A 328 19.91 -23.12 1.12
C LYS A 328 21.07 -23.15 0.12
N GLY A 329 20.78 -23.27 -1.18
CA GLY A 329 21.79 -23.27 -2.24
C GLY A 329 22.31 -21.88 -2.63
N MET A 330 21.71 -20.80 -2.13
CA MET A 330 22.12 -19.43 -2.48
C MET A 330 23.35 -18.99 -1.67
N ASP A 331 24.38 -18.49 -2.36
CA ASP A 331 25.58 -17.92 -1.71
C ASP A 331 25.32 -16.50 -1.20
N LEU A 332 24.73 -16.41 -0.02
CA LEU A 332 24.46 -15.14 0.66
C LEU A 332 25.75 -14.41 1.07
N ARG A 333 26.85 -15.13 1.33
CA ARG A 333 28.12 -14.50 1.71
C ARG A 333 28.71 -13.73 0.52
N ALA A 334 28.60 -14.26 -0.69
CA ALA A 334 29.00 -13.53 -1.89
C ALA A 334 28.20 -12.23 -2.08
N LEU A 335 26.91 -12.23 -1.76
CA LEU A 335 26.08 -11.02 -1.82
C LEU A 335 26.50 -9.98 -0.77
N VAL A 336 26.77 -10.40 0.47
CA VAL A 336 27.29 -9.53 1.53
C VAL A 336 28.65 -8.94 1.16
N ARG A 337 29.55 -9.75 0.56
CA ARG A 337 30.88 -9.28 0.12
C ARG A 337 30.79 -8.12 -0.88
N LYS A 338 29.78 -8.10 -1.75
CA LYS A 338 29.60 -6.99 -2.70
C LYS A 338 29.29 -5.65 -2.02
N GLN A 339 28.83 -5.67 -0.77
CA GLN A 339 28.39 -4.49 -0.01
C GLN A 339 29.47 -3.88 0.88
N THR A 340 30.66 -4.49 1.00
CA THR A 340 31.74 -4.04 1.92
C THR A 340 32.31 -2.67 1.58
N GLN A 341 32.12 -2.22 0.33
CA GLN A 341 32.60 -0.93 -0.18
C GLN A 341 31.70 0.26 0.17
N ASP A 342 30.51 0.07 0.76
CA ASP A 342 29.65 1.18 1.17
C ASP A 342 30.20 1.88 2.43
N ASN A 343 30.28 3.20 2.44
CA ASN A 343 30.83 3.96 3.56
C ASN A 343 30.00 3.88 4.86
N ARG A 344 28.73 3.46 4.80
CA ARG A 344 27.80 3.46 5.94
C ARG A 344 27.66 2.10 6.59
N TRP A 345 27.60 1.04 5.78
CA TRP A 345 27.42 -0.34 6.27
C TRP A 345 28.56 -1.29 5.88
N GLY A 346 29.54 -0.82 5.10
CA GLY A 346 30.62 -1.65 4.58
C GLY A 346 31.44 -2.33 5.68
N ALA A 347 31.72 -1.62 6.77
CA ALA A 347 32.41 -2.18 7.94
C ALA A 347 31.62 -3.34 8.58
N PHE A 348 30.30 -3.22 8.67
CA PHE A 348 29.45 -4.30 9.18
C PHE A 348 29.39 -5.49 8.22
N ALA A 349 29.28 -5.22 6.91
CA ALA A 349 29.34 -6.27 5.90
C ALA A 349 30.69 -7.00 5.94
N GLN A 350 31.80 -6.28 6.17
CA GLN A 350 33.13 -6.84 6.31
C GLN A 350 33.23 -7.76 7.54
N ASN A 351 32.73 -7.31 8.69
CA ASN A 351 32.66 -8.14 9.90
C ASN A 351 31.86 -9.45 9.70
N LEU A 352 30.79 -9.41 8.89
CA LEU A 352 30.04 -10.61 8.54
C LEU A 352 30.88 -11.55 7.66
N VAL A 353 31.59 -11.02 6.67
CA VAL A 353 32.49 -11.81 5.80
C VAL A 353 33.63 -12.44 6.60
N ASP A 354 34.17 -11.73 7.60
CA ASP A 354 35.32 -12.12 8.42
C ASP A 354 34.98 -13.08 9.58
N GLY A 355 33.83 -13.75 9.51
CA GLY A 355 33.42 -14.80 10.44
C GLY A 355 32.17 -14.51 11.25
N GLY A 356 31.63 -13.28 11.19
CA GLY A 356 30.38 -12.92 11.85
C GLY A 356 29.10 -13.42 11.16
N PHE A 357 29.21 -13.98 9.94
CA PHE A 357 28.05 -14.41 9.16
C PHE A 357 27.27 -15.55 9.82
N GLN A 358 25.97 -15.31 10.03
CA GLN A 358 25.00 -16.34 10.43
C GLN A 358 23.86 -16.40 9.41
N GLN A 359 23.43 -17.62 9.08
CA GLN A 359 22.29 -17.84 8.18
C GLN A 359 21.05 -17.06 8.65
N PRO A 360 20.33 -16.35 7.75
CA PRO A 360 19.16 -15.56 8.11
C PRO A 360 18.05 -16.46 8.67
N ARG A 361 17.11 -15.86 9.41
CA ARG A 361 15.93 -16.60 9.87
C ARG A 361 15.10 -17.02 8.66
N GLN A 362 14.36 -18.11 8.82
CA GLN A 362 13.41 -18.57 7.81
C GLN A 362 12.00 -18.30 8.32
N GLY A 363 11.19 -17.65 7.50
CA GLY A 363 9.77 -17.57 7.75
C GLY A 363 9.04 -18.82 7.26
N ARG A 364 7.73 -18.69 7.04
CA ARG A 364 6.85 -19.83 6.70
C ARG A 364 6.37 -19.80 5.24
N HIS A 365 6.68 -18.75 4.50
CA HIS A 365 6.11 -18.46 3.19
C HIS A 365 7.16 -18.58 2.08
N ASP A 366 6.76 -19.24 0.99
CA ASP A 366 7.61 -19.51 -0.15
C ASP A 366 6.73 -19.58 -1.41
N ASP A 367 6.87 -18.60 -2.29
CA ASP A 367 6.14 -18.55 -3.57
C ASP A 367 6.72 -19.53 -4.61
N LYS A 368 7.86 -20.17 -4.30
CA LYS A 368 8.61 -21.10 -5.16
C LYS A 368 9.04 -20.52 -6.51
N ALA A 369 8.93 -19.21 -6.67
CA ALA A 369 9.24 -18.47 -7.88
C ALA A 369 10.42 -17.52 -7.65
N HIS A 370 10.37 -16.70 -6.61
CA HIS A 370 11.31 -15.63 -6.35
C HIS A 370 11.93 -15.75 -4.95
N PRO A 371 13.24 -15.49 -4.81
CA PRO A 371 13.82 -15.30 -3.49
C PRO A 371 13.28 -14.00 -2.86
N PRO A 372 13.45 -13.81 -1.55
CA PRO A 372 13.10 -12.56 -0.86
C PRO A 372 13.73 -11.33 -1.52
N ILE A 373 13.19 -10.14 -1.25
CA ILE A 373 13.74 -8.89 -1.77
C ILE A 373 15.11 -8.63 -1.13
N HIS A 374 16.18 -8.56 -1.93
CA HIS A 374 17.56 -8.37 -1.45
C HIS A 374 18.44 -7.66 -2.47
N PRO A 375 19.53 -6.99 -2.04
CA PRO A 375 20.48 -6.38 -2.96
C PRO A 375 21.32 -7.43 -3.71
N ILE A 376 21.40 -7.30 -5.04
CA ILE A 376 22.15 -8.21 -5.94
C ILE A 376 23.59 -7.72 -6.16
N THR A 377 23.74 -6.40 -6.21
CA THR A 377 25.03 -5.72 -6.37
C THR A 377 25.02 -4.40 -5.61
N TYR A 378 26.20 -3.84 -5.37
CA TYR A 378 26.36 -2.53 -4.77
C TYR A 378 25.95 -1.42 -5.74
N ALA A 379 25.24 -0.43 -5.22
CA ALA A 379 24.87 0.78 -5.94
C ALA A 379 25.60 1.98 -5.33
N ALA A 380 26.54 2.57 -6.08
CA ALA A 380 27.18 3.80 -5.65
C ALA A 380 26.16 4.95 -5.58
N ALA A 381 26.33 5.86 -4.62
CA ALA A 381 25.38 6.96 -4.38
C ALA A 381 25.09 7.83 -5.61
N GLY A 382 26.06 8.00 -6.53
CA GLY A 382 25.86 8.75 -7.78
C GLY A 382 25.09 8.02 -8.88
N ALA A 383 24.83 6.72 -8.75
CA ALA A 383 24.13 5.92 -9.74
C ALA A 383 22.60 5.89 -9.53
N LEU A 384 22.13 6.39 -8.38
CA LEU A 384 20.73 6.37 -7.96
C LEU A 384 20.21 7.79 -7.76
N ASP A 385 18.94 8.03 -8.12
CA ASP A 385 18.26 9.24 -7.67
C ASP A 385 17.91 9.18 -6.17
N ASP A 386 17.44 10.28 -5.56
CA ASP A 386 17.16 10.30 -4.12
C ASP A 386 16.11 9.27 -3.68
N SER A 387 15.07 9.05 -4.49
CA SER A 387 14.02 8.09 -4.15
C SER A 387 14.50 6.65 -4.31
N GLU A 388 15.22 6.36 -5.40
CA GLU A 388 15.90 5.09 -5.66
C GLU A 388 16.89 4.76 -4.56
N ARG A 389 17.71 5.74 -4.15
CA ARG A 389 18.69 5.60 -3.07
C ARG A 389 18.00 5.24 -1.76
N ARG A 390 16.92 5.93 -1.38
CA ARG A 390 16.18 5.67 -0.13
C ARG A 390 15.53 4.29 -0.10
N VAL A 391 14.96 3.83 -1.21
CA VAL A 391 14.39 2.47 -1.31
C VAL A 391 15.49 1.40 -1.35
N TYR A 392 16.59 1.64 -2.05
CA TYR A 392 17.74 0.74 -2.08
C TYR A 392 18.36 0.56 -0.69
N GLU A 393 18.55 1.67 0.03
CA GLU A 393 18.96 1.67 1.43
C GLU A 393 17.98 0.84 2.27
N LEU A 394 16.68 1.10 2.18
CA LEU A 394 15.67 0.31 2.90
C LEU A 394 15.75 -1.19 2.58
N VAL A 395 16.01 -1.58 1.34
CA VAL A 395 16.17 -3.00 0.97
C VAL A 395 17.47 -3.60 1.52
N ALA A 396 18.54 -2.80 1.63
CA ALA A 396 19.78 -3.20 2.28
C ALA A 396 19.64 -3.32 3.81
N TYR A 397 18.62 -2.68 4.38
CA TYR A 397 18.41 -2.48 5.81
C TYR A 397 17.08 -3.14 6.25
N GLY A 398 17.12 -4.38 6.77
CA GLY A 398 15.92 -5.13 7.18
C GLY A 398 15.17 -4.56 8.42
N ASP A 399 13.96 -5.07 8.70
CA ASP A 399 12.95 -4.46 9.58
C ASP A 399 13.09 -4.59 11.13
N GLU A 400 12.44 -3.67 11.88
CA GLU A 400 11.36 -3.90 12.90
C GLU A 400 11.19 -2.71 13.88
N ALA A 401 10.03 -2.62 14.54
CA ALA A 401 9.63 -1.55 15.48
C ALA A 401 9.28 -2.05 16.91
N PHE A 402 9.20 -1.14 17.90
CA PHE A 402 9.03 -1.48 19.33
C PHE A 402 8.00 -0.65 20.13
N HIS A 403 7.68 -1.19 21.32
CA HIS A 403 7.08 -0.54 22.50
C HIS A 403 8.06 -0.60 23.68
N ALA A 404 7.94 0.31 24.66
CA ALA A 404 8.94 0.54 25.70
C ALA A 404 8.59 -0.08 27.07
N HIS A 405 9.56 -0.78 27.69
CA HIS A 405 9.79 -0.90 29.14
C HIS A 405 11.29 -1.19 29.35
N GLY A 406 11.86 -0.84 30.52
CA GLY A 406 13.32 -0.75 30.75
C GLY A 406 14.12 -2.01 30.39
N VAL A 407 15.16 -1.85 29.56
CA VAL A 407 16.08 -2.91 29.12
C VAL A 407 17.51 -2.35 29.04
N ILE A 408 18.48 -3.09 29.57
CA ILE A 408 19.92 -2.85 29.35
C ILE A 408 20.33 -3.60 28.06
N VAL A 409 20.80 -2.88 27.05
CA VAL A 409 21.28 -3.47 25.80
C VAL A 409 22.71 -3.97 25.99
N LEU A 410 22.90 -5.29 26.02
CA LEU A 410 24.23 -5.91 26.19
C LEU A 410 25.03 -5.96 24.88
N ALA A 411 24.36 -6.09 23.73
CA ALA A 411 24.98 -6.09 22.39
C ALA A 411 23.98 -5.60 21.34
N ARG A 412 24.40 -4.62 20.51
CA ARG A 412 23.54 -3.93 19.53
C ARG A 412 23.32 -4.73 18.24
N ASN A 413 24.32 -5.50 17.79
CA ASN A 413 24.22 -6.38 16.63
C ASN A 413 23.64 -5.67 15.39
N TYR A 414 22.50 -6.13 14.86
CA TYR A 414 21.90 -5.57 13.65
C TYR A 414 21.51 -4.07 13.78
N LEU A 415 21.37 -3.55 15.01
CA LEU A 415 21.10 -2.13 15.27
C LEU A 415 22.26 -1.20 14.89
N ASP A 416 23.47 -1.74 14.68
CA ASP A 416 24.61 -0.94 14.24
C ASP A 416 24.48 -0.50 12.78
N VAL A 417 23.63 -1.18 12.01
CA VAL A 417 23.37 -0.87 10.60
C VAL A 417 21.96 -0.42 10.32
N TYR A 418 21.03 -0.44 11.27
CA TYR A 418 19.63 -0.08 11.02
C TYR A 418 19.25 1.27 11.63
N PRO A 419 19.59 2.42 11.00
CA PRO A 419 19.45 3.76 11.60
C PRO A 419 18.00 4.26 11.68
N TYR A 420 17.04 3.54 11.09
CA TYR A 420 15.62 3.83 11.23
C TYR A 420 15.06 3.34 12.59
N GLU A 421 15.90 2.70 13.40
CA GLU A 421 15.57 2.14 14.70
C GLU A 421 16.56 2.59 15.78
N ASN A 422 16.05 3.03 16.93
CA ASN A 422 16.84 3.34 18.11
C ASN A 422 16.35 2.49 19.30
N TRP A 423 17.25 1.69 19.87
CA TRP A 423 17.03 1.02 21.15
C TRP A 423 17.62 1.88 22.28
N THR A 424 16.94 2.97 22.59
CA THR A 424 17.24 3.81 23.76
C THR A 424 16.00 3.88 24.64
N GLY A 425 15.95 3.02 25.65
CA GLY A 425 14.98 3.06 26.75
C GLY A 425 15.70 3.50 28.04
N THR A 426 15.17 4.54 28.66
CA THR A 426 15.72 5.36 29.76
C THR A 426 15.91 4.63 31.10
N ALA A 427 16.84 5.17 31.90
CA ALA A 427 17.14 4.97 33.33
C ALA A 427 17.58 3.56 33.79
N GLN A 428 18.83 3.47 34.28
CA GLN A 428 19.27 2.36 35.13
C GLN A 428 18.33 2.26 36.34
N LEU A 429 17.81 1.07 36.62
CA LEU A 429 17.10 0.81 37.88
C LEU A 429 18.14 0.60 38.99
N PRO A 430 17.94 1.19 40.20
CA PRO A 430 18.78 0.86 41.36
C PRO A 430 18.71 -0.65 41.66
N ARG A 431 19.82 -1.25 42.10
CA ARG A 431 19.83 -2.67 42.50
C ARG A 431 18.94 -2.86 43.73
N LEU A 432 17.80 -3.54 43.56
CA LEU A 432 16.89 -3.90 44.66
C LEU A 432 17.11 -5.37 45.06
N HIS A 433 17.48 -5.62 46.32
CA HIS A 433 17.59 -6.97 46.87
C HIS A 433 16.26 -7.44 47.45
N ALA A 434 15.97 -8.75 47.31
CA ALA A 434 14.79 -9.40 47.87
C ALA A 434 14.89 -9.51 49.40
N SER A 435 14.60 -8.41 50.09
CA SER A 435 14.41 -8.26 51.54
C SER A 435 14.44 -6.78 51.96
N ALA A 436 14.81 -5.85 51.06
CA ALA A 436 14.92 -4.44 51.38
C ALA A 436 13.54 -3.78 51.60
N SER A 437 13.35 -3.21 52.79
CA SER A 437 12.30 -2.23 53.10
C SER A 437 12.75 -0.85 52.62
N ALA A 438 11.89 -0.15 51.87
CA ALA A 438 12.15 1.22 51.42
C ALA A 438 12.22 2.18 52.63
N SER A 439 13.29 2.97 52.75
CA SER A 439 13.52 3.91 53.86
C SER A 439 12.80 5.26 53.68
N SER A 440 12.32 5.58 52.48
CA SER A 440 11.48 6.75 52.19
C SER A 440 10.04 6.31 51.85
N PRO A 441 9.01 7.01 52.37
CA PRO A 441 7.63 6.64 52.09
C PRO A 441 7.33 6.84 50.60
N PRO A 442 6.88 5.80 49.88
CA PRO A 442 6.46 5.93 48.49
C PRO A 442 5.32 6.94 48.39
N ARG A 443 5.30 7.77 47.34
CA ARG A 443 4.22 8.72 47.09
C ARG A 443 3.23 8.14 46.09
N PRO A 444 2.08 7.58 46.53
CA PRO A 444 1.03 7.20 45.61
C PRO A 444 0.35 8.46 45.07
N CYS A 445 0.05 8.48 43.78
CA CYS A 445 -0.74 9.52 43.14
C CYS A 445 -1.90 8.85 42.39
N SER A 446 -3.13 9.34 42.62
CA SER A 446 -4.28 8.95 41.81
C SER A 446 -4.19 9.67 40.46
N THR A 447 -4.20 8.91 39.37
CA THR A 447 -4.25 9.47 38.02
C THR A 447 -5.64 9.27 37.44
N GLU A 448 -6.19 10.34 36.89
CA GLU A 448 -7.37 10.31 36.03
C GLU A 448 -6.94 10.30 34.57
N GLY A 449 -7.61 9.47 33.76
CA GLY A 449 -7.38 9.41 32.33
C GLY A 449 -8.69 9.14 31.58
N LYS A 450 -8.70 9.41 30.28
CA LYS A 450 -9.81 9.10 29.40
C LYS A 450 -9.35 8.17 28.29
N THR A 451 -10.15 7.18 27.91
CA THR A 451 -9.83 6.37 26.72
C THR A 451 -9.84 7.27 25.47
N GLY A 452 -8.94 7.00 24.53
CA GLY A 452 -8.90 7.71 23.25
C GLY A 452 -9.45 6.84 22.13
N PRO A 453 -10.10 7.43 21.10
CA PRO A 453 -10.50 6.67 19.93
C PRO A 453 -9.26 6.09 19.22
N PRO A 454 -9.43 5.03 18.42
CA PRO A 454 -8.35 4.58 17.55
C PRO A 454 -7.98 5.68 16.54
N GLY A 455 -6.76 5.63 16.00
CA GLY A 455 -6.40 6.49 14.86
C GLY A 455 -7.11 6.05 13.58
N TYR A 456 -7.27 6.98 12.64
CA TYR A 456 -7.66 6.63 11.27
C TYR A 456 -6.60 5.74 10.62
N LEU A 457 -6.95 5.03 9.55
CA LEU A 457 -6.01 4.11 8.90
C LEU A 457 -4.91 4.90 8.19
N THR A 458 -3.66 4.57 8.46
CA THR A 458 -2.56 4.90 7.55
C THR A 458 -2.51 3.90 6.39
N GLU A 459 -1.75 4.20 5.33
CA GLU A 459 -1.56 3.25 4.23
C GLU A 459 -0.89 1.94 4.70
N ALA A 460 0.01 2.00 5.68
CA ALA A 460 0.60 0.81 6.28
C ALA A 460 -0.42 -0.03 7.06
N ASP A 461 -1.34 0.61 7.78
CA ASP A 461 -2.43 -0.09 8.48
C ASP A 461 -3.40 -0.73 7.50
N LEU A 462 -3.70 -0.05 6.38
CA LEU A 462 -4.59 -0.57 5.35
C LEU A 462 -3.97 -1.77 4.62
N ILE A 463 -2.68 -1.70 4.27
CA ILE A 463 -1.93 -2.83 3.73
C ILE A 463 -1.95 -4.01 4.71
N ALA A 464 -1.70 -3.77 6.00
CA ALA A 464 -1.75 -4.81 7.02
C ALA A 464 -3.15 -5.46 7.17
N LEU A 465 -4.22 -4.67 7.05
CA LEU A 465 -5.59 -5.19 7.05
C LEU A 465 -5.91 -6.01 5.79
N MET A 466 -5.47 -5.56 4.62
CA MET A 466 -5.65 -6.30 3.36
C MET A 466 -4.93 -7.65 3.41
N ASP A 467 -3.68 -7.66 3.88
CA ASP A 467 -2.86 -8.86 4.06
C ASP A 467 -3.49 -9.84 5.07
N ALA A 468 -3.87 -9.35 6.26
CA ALA A 468 -4.51 -10.17 7.29
C ALA A 468 -5.85 -10.79 6.83
N ASN A 469 -6.54 -10.15 5.89
CA ASN A 469 -7.78 -10.65 5.31
C ASN A 469 -7.58 -11.41 3.99
N GLY A 470 -6.35 -11.52 3.48
CA GLY A 470 -6.03 -12.27 2.27
C GLY A 470 -6.63 -11.68 1.00
N ILE A 471 -6.68 -10.35 0.87
CA ILE A 471 -7.11 -9.65 -0.36
C ILE A 471 -5.99 -8.80 -0.92
N GLY A 472 -5.92 -8.67 -2.25
CA GLY A 472 -4.86 -7.90 -2.91
C GLY A 472 -3.49 -8.62 -2.88
N THR A 473 -3.50 -9.95 -2.85
CA THR A 473 -2.30 -10.81 -2.95
C THR A 473 -1.55 -10.59 -4.27
N ASP A 474 -0.37 -11.20 -4.42
CA ASP A 474 0.50 -11.01 -5.60
C ASP A 474 0.92 -9.54 -5.84
N ALA A 475 1.19 -8.81 -4.76
CA ALA A 475 1.64 -7.41 -4.79
C ALA A 475 0.66 -6.44 -5.50
N THR A 476 -0.64 -6.62 -5.31
CA THR A 476 -1.69 -5.76 -5.90
C THR A 476 -2.35 -4.79 -4.91
N MET A 477 -2.03 -4.87 -3.61
CA MET A 477 -2.61 -3.99 -2.57
C MET A 477 -2.48 -2.50 -2.90
N ALA A 478 -1.29 -2.05 -3.31
CA ALA A 478 -1.02 -0.66 -3.66
C ALA A 478 -1.92 -0.13 -4.80
N GLU A 479 -2.21 -0.97 -5.80
CA GLU A 479 -3.08 -0.61 -6.93
C GLU A 479 -4.53 -0.39 -6.47
N HIS A 480 -5.04 -1.24 -5.57
CA HIS A 480 -6.40 -1.11 -5.05
C HIS A 480 -6.55 0.11 -4.13
N ILE A 481 -5.52 0.42 -3.34
CA ILE A 481 -5.46 1.61 -2.48
C ILE A 481 -5.40 2.89 -3.32
N GLU A 482 -4.67 2.88 -4.43
CA GLU A 482 -4.64 4.01 -5.38
C GLU A 482 -6.01 4.21 -6.04
N LYS A 483 -6.66 3.12 -6.50
CA LYS A 483 -7.99 3.18 -7.15
C LYS A 483 -9.07 3.81 -6.28
N ILE A 484 -9.12 3.53 -4.97
CA ILE A 484 -10.14 4.18 -4.09
C ILE A 484 -9.91 5.69 -3.94
N GLN A 485 -8.67 6.16 -4.09
CA GLN A 485 -8.33 7.59 -4.08
C GLN A 485 -8.65 8.25 -5.42
N GLU A 486 -8.24 7.64 -6.53
CA GLU A 486 -8.53 8.13 -7.89
C GLU A 486 -10.03 8.28 -8.14
N ARG A 487 -10.83 7.34 -7.60
CA ARG A 487 -12.30 7.35 -7.69
C ARG A 487 -12.97 8.25 -6.66
N GLN A 488 -12.21 8.98 -5.86
CA GLN A 488 -12.68 9.92 -4.84
C GLN A 488 -13.60 9.26 -3.79
N TYR A 489 -13.39 7.97 -3.49
CA TYR A 489 -14.11 7.27 -2.41
C TYR A 489 -13.45 7.47 -1.05
N ALA A 490 -12.14 7.66 -1.04
CA ALA A 490 -11.38 8.07 0.14
C ALA A 490 -10.38 9.16 -0.25
N ARG A 491 -10.07 10.04 0.70
CA ARG A 491 -9.00 11.03 0.59
C ARG A 491 -7.95 10.75 1.67
N THR A 492 -6.72 11.15 1.39
CA THR A 492 -5.68 11.20 2.42
C THR A 492 -5.60 12.61 3.01
N VAL A 493 -5.51 12.69 4.34
CA VAL A 493 -5.27 13.94 5.07
C VAL A 493 -3.95 13.79 5.82
N GLU A 494 -3.17 14.87 5.91
CA GLU A 494 -2.03 14.86 6.82
C GLU A 494 -2.55 14.84 8.25
N ARG A 495 -2.02 13.94 9.06
CA ARG A 495 -2.31 13.90 10.48
C ARG A 495 -1.84 15.23 11.07
N GLY A 496 -2.79 16.12 11.38
CA GLY A 496 -2.52 17.34 12.10
C GLY A 496 -1.76 16.99 13.37
N GLY A 497 -0.67 17.71 13.64
CA GLY A 497 0.07 17.61 14.89
C GLY A 497 -0.84 18.03 16.04
N GLY A 498 -1.71 17.12 16.48
CA GLY A 498 -2.54 17.30 17.66
C GLY A 498 -1.60 17.31 18.84
N GLY A 499 -1.36 18.51 19.37
CA GLY A 499 -0.75 18.67 20.67
C GLY A 499 -1.47 17.77 21.65
N GLY A 500 -0.75 16.75 22.14
CA GLY A 500 -1.13 16.16 23.42
C GLY A 500 -1.14 17.32 24.40
N GLY A 501 -2.31 17.61 24.97
CA GLY A 501 -2.42 18.50 26.11
C GLY A 501 -1.57 17.92 27.24
N GLY A 502 -0.29 18.30 27.26
CA GLY A 502 0.52 18.25 28.44
C GLY A 502 0.04 19.37 29.32
N ASN A 503 -0.54 19.02 30.47
CA ASN A 503 -0.68 19.95 31.59
C ASN A 503 0.71 20.54 31.86
N GLY A 504 0.90 21.79 31.44
CA GLY A 504 1.96 22.66 31.90
C GLY A 504 1.30 23.75 32.71
N ASP A 505 1.32 23.58 34.04
CA ASP A 505 1.12 24.68 34.96
C ASP A 505 2.27 25.68 34.73
N GLY A 506 1.94 26.96 34.57
CA GLY A 506 2.91 28.02 34.36
C GLY A 506 2.24 29.39 34.30
N ASP A 507 2.26 30.07 35.45
CA ASP A 507 1.85 31.45 35.68
C ASP A 507 2.53 32.46 34.73
N GLY A 508 1.87 33.60 34.51
CA GLY A 508 2.53 34.90 34.43
C GLY A 508 2.72 35.53 33.04
N ASP A 509 2.06 36.69 32.90
CA ASP A 509 2.44 37.89 32.16
C ASP A 509 2.10 38.03 30.65
N GLU A 510 1.18 38.97 30.42
CA GLU A 510 0.86 39.64 29.17
C GLU A 510 2.06 40.41 28.62
N PRO A 511 2.29 40.47 27.28
CA PRO A 511 3.19 41.45 26.71
C PRO A 511 2.43 42.66 26.18
N GLU A 512 2.79 43.82 26.72
CA GLU A 512 2.43 45.16 26.25
C GLU A 512 2.77 45.40 24.77
N ALA A 513 1.90 46.17 24.12
CA ALA A 513 2.11 46.74 22.80
C ALA A 513 3.09 47.92 22.85
N ALA A 514 4.06 47.94 21.93
CA ALA A 514 4.92 49.11 21.68
C ALA A 514 4.99 49.42 20.17
N PRO A 515 5.25 50.69 19.79
CA PRO A 515 4.57 51.32 18.66
C PRO A 515 5.41 51.45 17.38
N ALA A 516 4.71 51.79 16.30
CA ALA A 516 5.24 52.05 14.97
C ALA A 516 6.14 53.30 14.91
N ALA A 517 7.28 53.18 14.22
CA ALA A 517 8.14 54.30 13.84
C ALA A 517 8.32 54.39 12.32
N ALA A 518 8.27 55.62 11.84
CA ALA A 518 8.08 56.05 10.47
C ALA A 518 9.29 55.83 9.55
N ARG A 519 9.01 55.63 8.26
CA ARG A 519 9.99 55.65 7.17
C ARG A 519 10.22 57.09 6.69
N GLY A 520 11.43 57.59 6.92
CA GLY A 520 11.98 58.78 6.25
C GLY A 520 12.59 58.41 4.89
N GLY A 521 12.35 59.25 3.89
CA GLY A 521 12.81 59.08 2.52
C GLY A 521 14.25 59.55 2.27
N GLY A 522 14.84 59.08 1.17
CA GLY A 522 16.13 59.54 0.67
C GLY A 522 16.33 59.13 -0.78
N ARG A 523 16.41 60.14 -1.67
CA ARG A 523 16.62 60.03 -3.12
C ARG A 523 18.09 59.77 -3.45
N GLY A 524 18.36 59.03 -4.53
CA GLY A 524 19.69 58.96 -5.16
C GLY A 524 19.61 58.44 -6.60
N ARG A 525 19.89 59.32 -7.56
CA ARG A 525 19.89 59.07 -9.02
C ARG A 525 21.23 58.45 -9.47
N GLY A 526 21.20 57.60 -10.50
CA GLY A 526 22.39 57.22 -11.27
C GLY A 526 22.04 56.52 -12.59
N ARG A 527 22.30 57.20 -13.71
CA ARG A 527 22.12 56.73 -15.10
C ARG A 527 23.26 55.79 -15.53
N GLY A 528 22.97 54.80 -16.38
CA GLY A 528 23.98 54.04 -17.12
C GLY A 528 23.36 53.20 -18.24
N ARG A 529 23.88 53.35 -19.46
CA ARG A 529 23.29 53.01 -20.76
C ARG A 529 23.81 51.64 -21.27
N GLY A 530 22.94 50.88 -21.94
CA GLY A 530 23.26 50.14 -23.18
C GLY A 530 23.92 48.75 -23.08
N GLY A 531 23.26 47.74 -23.66
CA GLY A 531 23.87 46.44 -23.98
C GLY A 531 22.83 45.39 -24.36
N ARG A 532 22.44 45.33 -25.64
CA ARG A 532 21.63 44.26 -26.23
C ARG A 532 22.47 42.98 -26.37
N GLY A 533 21.95 41.85 -25.89
CA GLY A 533 22.43 40.51 -26.20
C GLY A 533 21.30 39.51 -25.99
N GLY A 534 20.75 38.95 -27.07
CA GLY A 534 19.64 38.01 -27.05
C GLY A 534 20.06 36.64 -26.50
N GLY A 535 19.18 36.02 -25.73
CA GLY A 535 19.33 34.67 -25.20
C GLY A 535 17.97 34.08 -24.85
N ALA A 536 17.67 32.94 -25.45
CA ALA A 536 16.38 32.25 -25.41
C ALA A 536 15.87 31.96 -23.99
N ARG A 537 14.59 32.26 -23.74
CA ARG A 537 13.87 31.84 -22.53
C ARG A 537 13.39 30.40 -22.69
N GLY A 538 14.18 29.45 -22.19
CA GLY A 538 13.71 28.12 -21.81
C GLY A 538 12.99 28.20 -20.45
N GLY A 539 11.68 27.98 -20.45
CA GLY A 539 10.88 27.91 -19.23
C GLY A 539 11.15 26.61 -18.47
N GLY A 540 12.10 26.63 -17.55
CA GLY A 540 12.28 25.59 -16.54
C GLY A 540 11.17 25.70 -15.48
N ARG A 541 10.22 24.77 -15.49
CA ARG A 541 9.30 24.53 -14.37
C ARG A 541 10.13 24.10 -13.16
N GLY A 542 10.07 24.91 -12.09
CA GLY A 542 10.73 24.64 -10.82
C GLY A 542 10.34 23.27 -10.27
N GLY A 543 11.37 22.50 -9.88
CA GLY A 543 11.20 21.28 -9.10
C GLY A 543 10.55 21.62 -7.76
N ALA A 544 9.41 20.99 -7.50
CA ALA A 544 8.82 21.00 -6.18
C ALA A 544 9.80 20.31 -5.21
N GLY A 545 10.30 21.07 -4.24
CA GLY A 545 11.08 20.55 -3.14
C GLY A 545 10.27 19.49 -2.38
N ALA A 546 10.89 18.33 -2.16
CA ALA A 546 10.34 17.26 -1.34
C ALA A 546 10.30 17.71 0.13
N GLY A 547 9.23 18.40 0.52
CA GLY A 547 8.90 18.60 1.93
C GLY A 547 8.67 17.25 2.60
N ARG A 548 9.27 17.04 3.77
CA ARG A 548 9.01 15.88 4.64
C ARG A 548 7.55 15.97 5.12
N GLY A 549 6.61 15.45 4.33
CA GLY A 549 5.18 15.43 4.63
C GLY A 549 4.86 14.58 5.87
N GLY A 550 3.80 14.98 6.58
CA GLY A 550 3.30 14.27 7.76
C GLY A 550 2.80 12.86 7.44
N VAL A 551 2.51 12.06 8.48
CA VAL A 551 1.85 10.76 8.29
C VAL A 551 0.47 11.01 7.69
N ARG A 552 0.16 10.39 6.56
CA ARG A 552 -1.13 10.51 5.88
C ARG A 552 -2.11 9.45 6.36
N GLU A 553 -3.34 9.88 6.66
CA GLU A 553 -4.43 9.04 7.13
C GLU A 553 -5.60 9.06 6.15
N PHE A 554 -6.29 7.93 5.99
CA PHE A 554 -7.44 7.78 5.09
C PHE A 554 -8.73 8.21 5.78
N ILE A 555 -9.45 9.12 5.12
CA ILE A 555 -10.80 9.55 5.48
C ILE A 555 -11.73 9.22 4.30
N PRO A 556 -12.81 8.45 4.51
CA PRO A 556 -13.76 8.18 3.44
C PRO A 556 -14.51 9.46 3.07
N THR A 557 -14.81 9.64 1.79
CA THR A 557 -15.67 10.74 1.34
C THR A 557 -17.14 10.40 1.61
N SER A 558 -18.02 11.40 1.55
CA SER A 558 -19.47 11.18 1.69
C SER A 558 -19.98 10.14 0.69
N LEU A 559 -19.43 10.12 -0.52
CA LEU A 559 -19.74 9.11 -1.54
C LEU A 559 -19.27 7.72 -1.11
N GLY A 560 -18.04 7.58 -0.64
CA GLY A 560 -17.50 6.31 -0.18
C GLY A 560 -18.31 5.71 0.98
N VAL A 561 -18.65 6.55 1.97
CA VAL A 561 -19.53 6.15 3.09
C VAL A 561 -20.91 5.72 2.60
N ALA A 562 -21.53 6.52 1.72
CA ALA A 562 -22.87 6.26 1.22
C ALA A 562 -22.95 4.95 0.42
N LEU A 563 -21.92 4.62 -0.36
CA LEU A 563 -21.86 3.36 -1.10
C LEU A 563 -21.74 2.16 -0.13
N ILE A 564 -20.79 2.19 0.81
CA ILE A 564 -20.59 1.07 1.75
C ILE A 564 -21.82 0.88 2.64
N GLU A 565 -22.33 1.94 3.27
CA GLU A 565 -23.55 1.83 4.09
C GLU A 565 -24.76 1.41 3.25
N GLY A 566 -24.87 1.88 2.01
CA GLY A 566 -25.97 1.55 1.12
C GLY A 566 -26.06 0.05 0.84
N PHE A 567 -24.92 -0.60 0.58
CA PHE A 567 -24.85 -2.05 0.42
C PHE A 567 -25.00 -2.82 1.74
N ASP A 568 -24.39 -2.34 2.84
CA ASP A 568 -24.52 -3.00 4.15
C ASP A 568 -25.97 -2.99 4.67
N ARG A 569 -26.75 -1.95 4.34
CA ARG A 569 -28.18 -1.87 4.69
C ARG A 569 -29.07 -2.87 3.97
N MET A 570 -28.62 -3.43 2.85
CA MET A 570 -29.34 -4.49 2.15
C MET A 570 -29.30 -5.83 2.90
N ARG A 571 -28.46 -5.95 3.94
CA ARG A 571 -28.35 -7.11 4.84
C ARG A 571 -28.15 -8.44 4.11
N PHE A 572 -27.33 -8.41 3.05
CA PHE A 572 -26.89 -9.64 2.42
C PHE A 572 -26.14 -10.52 3.42
N GLU A 573 -26.33 -11.84 3.34
CA GLU A 573 -25.47 -12.79 4.05
C GLU A 573 -24.00 -12.54 3.70
N THR A 574 -23.75 -12.16 2.44
CA THR A 574 -22.43 -11.84 1.91
C THR A 574 -22.32 -10.37 1.53
N SER A 575 -21.83 -9.53 2.47
CA SER A 575 -21.60 -8.10 2.21
C SER A 575 -20.45 -7.88 1.23
N LEU A 576 -20.70 -7.08 0.18
CA LEU A 576 -19.68 -6.64 -0.78
C LEU A 576 -18.61 -5.74 -0.13
N GLY A 577 -18.97 -5.02 0.95
CA GLY A 577 -18.05 -4.18 1.70
C GLY A 577 -17.10 -4.97 2.60
N LYS A 578 -17.33 -6.27 2.78
CA LYS A 578 -16.47 -7.18 3.54
C LYS A 578 -15.57 -8.01 2.61
N PRO A 579 -14.37 -8.43 3.05
CA PRO A 579 -13.37 -9.04 2.18
C PRO A 579 -13.66 -10.51 1.78
N PHE A 580 -14.77 -11.11 2.24
CA PHE A 580 -14.99 -12.56 2.18
C PHE A 580 -15.00 -13.12 0.75
N LEU A 581 -15.84 -12.58 -0.15
CA LEU A 581 -15.89 -13.04 -1.55
C LEU A 581 -14.55 -12.87 -2.27
N ARG A 582 -13.88 -11.72 -2.05
CA ARG A 582 -12.60 -11.48 -2.69
C ARG A 582 -11.54 -12.46 -2.19
N LYS A 583 -11.48 -12.70 -0.87
CA LYS A 583 -10.55 -13.67 -0.27
C LYS A 583 -10.76 -15.06 -0.85
N GLU A 584 -12.01 -15.50 -0.96
CA GLU A 584 -12.35 -16.79 -1.55
C GLU A 584 -11.90 -16.88 -3.02
N MET A 585 -12.12 -15.82 -3.80
CA MET A 585 -11.64 -15.74 -5.18
C MET A 585 -10.10 -15.83 -5.27
N GLU A 586 -9.35 -15.16 -4.40
CA GLU A 586 -7.87 -15.26 -4.36
C GLU A 586 -7.41 -16.69 -3.98
N LEU A 587 -8.09 -17.36 -3.04
CA LEU A 587 -7.82 -18.75 -2.69
C LEU A 587 -8.09 -19.71 -3.86
N LYS A 588 -9.17 -19.46 -4.61
CA LYS A 588 -9.48 -20.21 -5.85
C LYS A 588 -8.41 -19.96 -6.93
N MET A 589 -7.88 -18.74 -7.08
CA MET A 589 -6.73 -18.46 -7.96
C MET A 589 -5.51 -19.28 -7.57
N LYS A 590 -5.17 -19.33 -6.27
CA LYS A 590 -4.07 -20.15 -5.76
C LYS A 590 -4.28 -21.63 -6.01
N ALA A 591 -5.52 -22.12 -5.87
CA ALA A 591 -5.87 -23.50 -6.18
C ALA A 591 -5.68 -23.83 -7.68
N ILE A 592 -5.90 -22.87 -8.60
CA ILE A 592 -5.55 -23.05 -10.02
C ILE A 592 -4.03 -23.19 -10.15
N CYS A 593 -3.24 -22.29 -9.54
CA CYS A 593 -1.77 -22.34 -9.57
C CYS A 593 -1.22 -23.69 -9.09
N ASP A 594 -1.81 -24.24 -8.03
CA ASP A 594 -1.45 -25.54 -7.44
C ASP A 594 -1.96 -26.75 -8.24
N GLY A 595 -2.73 -26.54 -9.32
CA GLY A 595 -3.32 -27.61 -10.13
C GLY A 595 -4.49 -28.34 -9.46
N ARG A 596 -5.05 -27.79 -8.38
CA ARG A 596 -6.18 -28.38 -7.61
C ARG A 596 -7.54 -28.12 -8.26
N THR A 597 -7.65 -27.09 -9.09
CA THR A 597 -8.88 -26.74 -9.84
C THR A 597 -8.54 -26.16 -11.21
N THR A 598 -9.55 -25.95 -12.05
CA THR A 598 -9.39 -25.41 -13.41
C THR A 598 -9.90 -23.97 -13.50
N LYS A 599 -9.36 -23.19 -14.44
CA LYS A 599 -9.85 -21.85 -14.76
C LYS A 599 -11.36 -21.80 -14.98
N GLN A 600 -11.92 -22.75 -15.74
CA GLN A 600 -13.34 -22.75 -16.10
C GLN A 600 -14.25 -23.01 -14.89
N ALA A 601 -13.88 -23.95 -14.02
CA ALA A 601 -14.63 -24.22 -12.80
C ALA A 601 -14.67 -22.99 -11.89
N VAL A 602 -13.52 -22.35 -11.68
CA VAL A 602 -13.42 -21.16 -10.83
C VAL A 602 -14.18 -19.97 -11.41
N LEU A 603 -14.13 -19.78 -12.74
CA LEU A 603 -14.93 -18.75 -13.42
C LEU A 603 -16.42 -18.96 -13.19
N HIS A 604 -16.91 -20.18 -13.42
CA HIS A 604 -18.32 -20.50 -13.26
C HIS A 604 -18.81 -20.27 -11.82
N GLU A 605 -18.08 -20.82 -10.85
CA GLU A 605 -18.43 -20.73 -9.42
C GLU A 605 -18.41 -19.26 -8.93
N SER A 606 -17.32 -18.54 -9.18
CA SER A 606 -17.18 -17.16 -8.71
C SER A 606 -18.18 -16.22 -9.41
N LEU A 607 -18.43 -16.39 -10.72
CA LEU A 607 -19.44 -15.58 -11.42
C LEU A 607 -20.85 -15.88 -10.91
N SER A 608 -21.16 -17.13 -10.54
CA SER A 608 -22.44 -17.50 -9.94
C SER A 608 -22.66 -16.79 -8.60
N GLU A 609 -21.66 -16.80 -7.72
CA GLU A 609 -21.70 -16.10 -6.42
C GLU A 609 -21.92 -14.59 -6.61
N TYR A 610 -21.14 -13.95 -7.49
CA TYR A 610 -21.28 -12.52 -7.75
C TYR A 610 -22.57 -12.16 -8.47
N ARG A 611 -23.11 -13.05 -9.33
CA ARG A 611 -24.42 -12.86 -9.96
C ARG A 611 -25.54 -12.91 -8.92
N GLN A 612 -25.49 -13.84 -7.97
CA GLN A 612 -26.47 -13.90 -6.89
C GLN A 612 -26.52 -12.59 -6.09
N VAL A 613 -25.35 -12.05 -5.71
CA VAL A 613 -25.29 -10.77 -4.98
C VAL A 613 -25.73 -9.60 -5.87
N TYR A 614 -25.43 -9.65 -7.18
CA TYR A 614 -25.89 -8.65 -8.14
C TYR A 614 -27.42 -8.62 -8.24
N ASP A 615 -28.06 -9.79 -8.37
CA ASP A 615 -29.51 -9.90 -8.49
C ASP A 615 -30.22 -9.44 -7.20
N GLN A 616 -29.67 -9.77 -6.04
CA GLN A 616 -30.12 -9.24 -4.75
C GLN A 616 -29.97 -7.70 -4.68
N SER A 617 -28.84 -7.16 -5.13
CA SER A 617 -28.60 -5.71 -5.20
C SER A 617 -29.58 -5.00 -6.11
N ARG A 618 -30.00 -5.65 -7.21
CA ARG A 618 -31.01 -5.14 -8.13
C ARG A 618 -32.40 -5.16 -7.51
N ALA A 619 -32.77 -6.22 -6.79
CA ALA A 619 -34.04 -6.33 -6.09
C ALA A 619 -34.17 -5.24 -5.00
N GLU A 620 -33.10 -4.99 -4.25
CA GLU A 620 -33.05 -4.01 -3.16
C GLU A 620 -32.55 -2.62 -3.59
N LEU A 621 -32.66 -2.28 -4.87
CA LEU A 621 -32.14 -1.03 -5.42
C LEU A 621 -32.70 0.21 -4.72
N ASN A 622 -33.94 0.15 -4.23
CA ASN A 622 -34.56 1.24 -3.48
C ASN A 622 -33.83 1.53 -2.16
N ILE A 623 -33.31 0.50 -1.48
CA ILE A 623 -32.48 0.65 -0.28
C ILE A 623 -31.17 1.35 -0.64
N LEU A 624 -30.55 1.00 -1.77
CA LEU A 624 -29.33 1.67 -2.24
C LEU A 624 -29.55 3.16 -2.48
N LYS A 625 -30.63 3.50 -3.19
CA LYS A 625 -31.01 4.89 -3.50
C LYS A 625 -31.31 5.66 -2.22
N ALA A 626 -32.05 5.06 -1.29
CA ALA A 626 -32.36 5.65 0.01
C ALA A 626 -31.11 5.86 0.88
N GLY A 627 -30.20 4.87 0.93
CA GLY A 627 -28.92 4.96 1.63
C GLY A 627 -28.03 6.05 1.05
N THR A 628 -27.98 6.15 -0.28
CA THR A 628 -27.21 7.18 -0.99
C THR A 628 -27.76 8.59 -0.72
N ASN A 629 -29.08 8.75 -0.71
CA ASN A 629 -29.73 10.01 -0.35
C ASN A 629 -29.59 10.36 1.14
N ALA A 630 -29.69 9.38 2.05
CA ALA A 630 -29.51 9.59 3.49
C ALA A 630 -28.07 9.93 3.86
N GLY A 631 -27.08 9.31 3.19
CA GLY A 631 -25.66 9.65 3.33
C GLY A 631 -25.37 11.10 2.94
N ARG A 632 -26.11 11.66 1.97
CA ARG A 632 -26.06 13.09 1.63
C ARG A 632 -26.47 13.97 2.80
N SER A 633 -27.58 13.67 3.47
CA SER A 633 -28.10 14.50 4.58
C SER A 633 -27.29 14.37 5.88
N ARG A 634 -26.71 13.20 6.16
CA ARG A 634 -25.94 12.94 7.40
C ARG A 634 -24.55 13.58 7.43
N VAL A 635 -23.96 13.91 6.27
CA VAL A 635 -22.62 14.51 6.17
C VAL A 635 -22.68 16.03 5.95
N VAL A 636 -23.82 16.56 5.51
CA VAL A 636 -24.04 18.02 5.34
C VAL A 636 -24.20 18.76 6.70
N GLY A 637 -24.13 18.06 7.83
CA GLY A 637 -24.17 18.64 9.18
C GLY A 637 -22.88 19.33 9.66
N GLU A 638 -21.73 19.15 8.99
CA GLU A 638 -20.47 19.80 9.38
C GLU A 638 -19.70 20.26 8.13
N ARG A 639 -19.68 21.59 7.91
CA ARG A 639 -18.76 22.42 7.09
C ARG A 639 -17.90 21.81 5.95
N ASP A 640 -18.34 20.80 5.22
CA ASP A 640 -17.61 20.24 4.07
C ASP A 640 -18.37 20.49 2.75
N VAL A 641 -18.79 21.75 2.53
CA VAL A 641 -19.23 22.28 1.21
C VAL A 641 -18.50 23.59 0.91
N MET A 642 -17.19 23.48 0.78
CA MET A 642 -16.40 24.33 -0.10
C MET A 642 -15.40 23.37 -0.74
N TRP A 643 -15.09 23.56 -2.03
CA TRP A 643 -14.23 22.68 -2.83
C TRP A 643 -14.91 21.51 -3.54
N ILE A 644 -16.04 21.80 -4.19
CA ILE A 644 -16.34 21.18 -5.49
C ILE A 644 -16.45 22.35 -6.49
N GLY A 645 -15.33 22.69 -7.12
CA GLY A 645 -15.25 23.72 -8.16
C GLY A 645 -14.18 24.77 -7.87
N GLY A 646 -13.04 24.65 -8.54
CA GLY A 646 -12.11 25.76 -8.69
C GLY A 646 -12.73 26.81 -9.61
N GLY A 647 -12.85 28.03 -9.11
CA GLY A 647 -13.31 29.21 -9.81
C GLY A 647 -13.24 30.37 -8.82
N ALA A 648 -12.11 31.08 -8.83
CA ALA A 648 -11.95 32.29 -8.05
C ALA A 648 -12.85 33.36 -8.67
N ASP A 649 -14.01 33.60 -8.07
CA ASP A 649 -14.72 34.86 -8.28
C ASP A 649 -15.15 35.46 -6.95
N ARG A 650 -14.75 36.72 -6.83
CA ARG A 650 -14.85 37.59 -5.68
C ARG A 650 -16.31 38.03 -5.54
N TRP A 651 -16.98 37.71 -4.43
CA TRP A 651 -18.29 38.29 -4.13
C TRP A 651 -18.29 38.99 -2.77
N THR A 652 -18.22 40.32 -2.85
CA THR A 652 -18.61 41.28 -1.83
C THR A 652 -20.14 41.30 -1.73
N GLY A 653 -20.71 41.05 -0.55
CA GLY A 653 -22.17 41.10 -0.37
C GLY A 653 -22.62 40.90 1.08
N THR A 654 -22.72 42.01 1.79
CA THR A 654 -23.63 42.33 2.93
C THR A 654 -24.37 41.20 3.65
N ARG A 655 -24.05 41.05 4.96
CA ARG A 655 -24.85 40.29 5.94
C ARG A 655 -26.18 40.99 6.20
N SER A 656 -27.30 40.29 5.99
CA SER A 656 -28.58 40.64 6.61
C SER A 656 -28.84 39.73 7.82
N SER A 657 -29.16 40.38 8.93
CA SER A 657 -29.43 39.80 10.24
C SER A 657 -30.90 39.40 10.34
N GLN A 658 -31.26 38.18 9.96
CA GLN A 658 -32.54 37.57 10.32
C GLN A 658 -32.44 36.05 10.13
N GLY A 659 -32.24 35.32 11.24
CA GLY A 659 -32.06 33.87 11.22
C GLY A 659 -31.46 33.33 12.51
N ARG A 660 -31.86 33.88 13.66
CA ARG A 660 -31.37 33.46 14.99
C ARG A 660 -32.49 33.22 16.02
N GLN A 661 -33.69 32.89 15.56
CA GLN A 661 -34.83 32.55 16.42
C GLN A 661 -35.66 31.44 15.77
N SER A 662 -35.18 30.20 15.87
CA SER A 662 -36.04 29.00 15.68
C SER A 662 -35.44 27.69 16.20
N ILE A 663 -34.28 27.70 16.88
CA ILE A 663 -33.61 26.45 17.32
C ILE A 663 -33.86 26.13 18.82
N ASP A 664 -34.40 27.05 19.62
CA ASP A 664 -34.60 26.85 21.07
C ASP A 664 -35.99 26.32 21.50
N ARG A 665 -36.81 25.79 20.58
CA ARG A 665 -38.15 25.27 20.94
C ARG A 665 -38.41 23.77 20.69
N MET A 666 -37.41 22.99 20.27
CA MET A 666 -37.58 21.54 20.06
C MET A 666 -36.81 20.65 21.06
N ALA A 667 -36.14 21.22 22.06
CA ALA A 667 -35.35 20.47 23.03
C ALA A 667 -36.05 20.19 24.38
N CYS A 668 -37.33 20.57 24.56
CA CYS A 668 -37.99 20.52 25.88
C CYS A 668 -39.15 19.52 26.05
N GLU A 669 -39.41 18.60 25.10
CA GLU A 669 -40.56 17.67 25.17
C GLU A 669 -40.22 16.16 25.02
N ARG A 670 -39.01 15.72 25.36
CA ARG A 670 -38.69 14.27 25.44
C ARG A 670 -37.97 13.86 26.73
N MET A 671 -38.38 14.42 27.86
CA MET A 671 -37.93 14.03 29.21
C MET A 671 -39.12 14.04 30.19
N ALA A 672 -40.25 13.41 29.82
CA ALA A 672 -41.31 13.08 30.77
C ALA A 672 -42.12 11.89 30.25
N GLY A 673 -42.07 10.77 30.97
CA GLY A 673 -43.00 9.66 30.77
C GLY A 673 -42.34 8.32 30.47
N ARG A 674 -41.85 7.65 31.52
CA ARG A 674 -42.04 6.22 31.78
C ARG A 674 -41.36 5.83 33.09
N GLY A 675 -42.12 5.95 34.18
CA GLY A 675 -41.83 5.35 35.47
C GLY A 675 -43.12 4.77 36.04
N ALA A 676 -43.13 3.43 36.16
CA ALA A 676 -43.94 2.58 37.05
C ALA A 676 -45.48 2.60 37.00
N ARG A 677 -46.06 1.41 36.75
CA ARG A 677 -47.01 0.73 37.65
C ARG A 677 -47.14 -0.75 37.27
N GLY A 678 -46.97 -1.61 38.26
CA GLY A 678 -47.26 -3.05 38.21
C GLY A 678 -48.68 -3.37 38.71
N ASP A 679 -48.87 -4.66 38.93
CA ASP A 679 -50.01 -5.37 39.56
C ASP A 679 -51.26 -5.59 38.70
N ARG A 680 -51.28 -6.69 37.93
CA ARG A 680 -51.96 -7.96 38.25
C ARG A 680 -51.79 -8.98 37.14
#